data_AF-A0A0F8UUY9-F1
#
_entry.id   AF-A0A0F8UUY9-F1
#
_cell.length_a   1.000
_cell.length_b   1.000
_cell.length_c   1.000
_cell.angle_alpha   90.00
_cell.angle_beta   90.00
_cell.angle_gamma   90.00
#
_symmetry.space_group_name_H-M   'P 1'
#
loop_
_entity.id
_entity.type
_entity.pdbx_description
1 polymer ?
#
loop_
_entity_poly.entity_id
_entity_poly.type
_entity_poly.pdbx_seq_one_letter_code
_entity_poly.pdbx_strand_id
1 'polypeptide(L)'
;MTSAALSTFLVLALSSAPGVSSVPTAIDSVYGDLTPRALPNAPNGYVPTNVTCPASRPQIRSAASLSTNETAWLQVRRPETISAMKDFFSHLNMTSFDAVSYINHHEGNLSNIPNIGIAVSGGGYRALTNGAGAIKAFDSRTEGSTQVGHLGGLLQSATYLSGLSGGSWLLGSIYINNFTTISNLQTYDETEVWQFQNSIIKGPKTGGLQVWDTVKYYHELEKVVKGKKDAGFKLSFTDYWGRALSYQLINATDGGPDYTWSSIALTDDFRNGKMPMPLVVADGRNPGEVLIGSNSTVYEFNPWEFGTFDPSIFGFAPLEYLGSHFDSGVVVSGDACVRGFDNAGFVMGTSSTLFNQFVLHLNSTDISSGLKDILRDILTDLGDHDDDIALYSPNPFYNYQNATHAYEKTSALNVVDGGEDDENIPLHPLIQPTRNVDVIFAVDSSASTNLSWPDGGPLVATYERSLNSSGMGNGTAFPSIPDRNTFINLGLNTRPTFFGCNSSNITGQAPLVVYLPNYPYTTYSNTSTFKLTYEISERDDMITNGYNVVTMGNATRDNYTDWPSCAGCAILSRSFDRTGTEMPAVCTRCFEKYCWDGTRNSTTPAPYEPSPIMLTTTTKKENSGLRNTFNSGFALRVSCAVLLGALLS
;
A
#
# COMPACT_ATOMS: atom_id res chain seq x y z
N MET A 1 -7.35 -75.02 -13.27
CA MET A 1 -6.74 -74.59 -14.55
C MET A 1 -6.21 -73.18 -14.31
N THR A 2 -4.90 -72.96 -14.13
CA THR A 2 -3.79 -72.99 -15.14
C THR A 2 -3.96 -71.88 -16.19
N SER A 3 -3.02 -70.94 -16.39
CA SER A 3 -1.60 -70.94 -16.00
C SER A 3 -1.09 -69.57 -15.51
N ALA A 4 0.04 -69.58 -14.80
CA ALA A 4 0.86 -68.40 -14.50
C ALA A 4 2.02 -68.24 -15.50
N ALA A 5 2.72 -67.10 -15.48
CA ALA A 5 3.96 -66.89 -16.25
C ALA A 5 5.00 -66.11 -15.42
N LEU A 6 6.26 -66.56 -15.49
CA LEU A 6 7.44 -66.06 -14.74
C LEU A 6 8.63 -65.89 -15.70
N SER A 7 9.66 -65.09 -15.43
CA SER A 7 9.87 -64.21 -14.25
C SER A 7 10.16 -62.76 -14.73
N THR A 8 11.25 -62.02 -14.49
CA THR A 8 12.53 -62.28 -13.79
C THR A 8 13.14 -60.95 -13.34
N PHE A 9 13.68 -60.88 -12.11
CA PHE A 9 14.55 -59.77 -11.70
C PHE A 9 15.94 -59.88 -12.34
N LEU A 10 16.53 -58.75 -12.73
CA LEU A 10 17.96 -58.65 -12.99
C LEU A 10 18.56 -57.57 -12.10
N VAL A 11 19.34 -57.97 -11.09
CA VAL A 11 20.09 -57.06 -10.24
C VAL A 11 21.50 -56.93 -10.79
N LEU A 12 21.90 -55.70 -11.14
CA LEU A 12 23.27 -55.33 -11.44
C LEU A 12 23.65 -54.13 -10.57
N ALA A 13 24.66 -54.32 -9.73
CA ALA A 13 25.31 -53.28 -8.95
C ALA A 13 26.75 -53.07 -9.47
N LEU A 14 27.43 -52.02 -9.00
CA LEU A 14 28.64 -51.35 -9.54
C LEU A 14 28.29 -50.20 -10.51
N SER A 15 28.88 -49.00 -10.41
CA SER A 15 29.76 -48.47 -9.35
C SER A 15 29.77 -46.93 -9.35
N SER A 16 30.15 -46.34 -8.21
CA SER A 16 30.09 -44.91 -7.89
C SER A 16 30.88 -43.94 -8.79
N ALA A 17 30.23 -42.83 -9.16
CA ALA A 17 30.83 -41.50 -9.34
C ALA A 17 29.78 -40.41 -9.04
N PRO A 18 30.12 -39.26 -8.43
CA PRO A 18 29.14 -38.26 -7.99
C PRO A 18 28.88 -37.14 -9.02
N GLY A 19 27.73 -36.45 -8.90
CA GLY A 19 27.59 -35.10 -9.47
C GLY A 19 26.38 -34.78 -10.36
N VAL A 20 25.16 -35.24 -10.03
CA VAL A 20 23.92 -34.60 -10.54
C VAL A 20 22.92 -34.49 -9.38
N SER A 21 22.53 -33.26 -9.02
CA SER A 21 21.45 -33.05 -8.04
C SER A 21 20.11 -33.36 -8.69
N SER A 22 19.35 -34.29 -8.10
CA SER A 22 18.05 -34.73 -8.60
C SER A 22 16.99 -33.65 -8.48
N VAL A 23 16.28 -33.35 -9.57
CA VAL A 23 15.02 -32.57 -9.54
C VAL A 23 13.97 -33.36 -8.77
N PRO A 24 13.38 -32.84 -7.67
CA PRO A 24 12.30 -33.51 -6.97
C PRO A 24 10.99 -33.37 -7.74
N THR A 25 10.61 -34.39 -8.51
CA THR A 25 9.27 -34.45 -9.14
C THR A 25 8.22 -34.88 -8.12
N ALA A 26 7.83 -33.96 -7.24
CA ALA A 26 6.65 -34.09 -6.38
C ALA A 26 5.50 -33.29 -7.02
N ILE A 27 4.58 -33.98 -7.69
CA ILE A 27 3.34 -33.39 -8.21
C ILE A 27 2.28 -33.52 -7.12
N ASP A 28 2.36 -32.67 -6.09
CA ASP A 28 1.26 -32.56 -5.14
C ASP A 28 0.06 -31.92 -5.84
N SER A 29 -1.00 -32.71 -6.01
CA SER A 29 -2.24 -32.26 -6.64
C SER A 29 -2.93 -31.27 -5.73
N VAL A 30 -2.90 -29.99 -6.11
CA VAL A 30 -3.63 -28.91 -5.43
C VAL A 30 -5.13 -29.15 -5.57
N TYR A 31 -5.69 -29.90 -4.63
CA TYR A 31 -7.09 -29.74 -4.25
C TYR A 31 -7.20 -28.34 -3.64
N GLY A 32 -7.79 -27.41 -4.39
CA GLY A 32 -8.02 -26.05 -3.92
C GLY A 32 -8.98 -26.08 -2.74
N ASP A 33 -8.42 -25.99 -1.53
CA ASP A 33 -9.20 -25.84 -0.31
C ASP A 33 -9.93 -24.50 -0.37
N LEU A 34 -11.27 -24.55 -0.30
CA LEU A 34 -12.15 -23.39 -0.47
C LEU A 34 -12.18 -22.55 0.80
N THR A 35 -11.01 -22.06 1.19
CA THR A 35 -10.84 -21.03 2.20
C THR A 35 -11.68 -19.81 1.81
N PRO A 36 -12.59 -19.33 2.69
CA PRO A 36 -13.39 -18.16 2.41
C PRO A 36 -12.50 -16.95 2.09
N ARG A 37 -12.85 -16.21 1.02
CA ARG A 37 -12.24 -14.91 0.71
C ARG A 37 -12.68 -13.88 1.76
N ALA A 38 -12.25 -12.61 1.67
CA ALA A 38 -12.92 -11.57 2.45
C ALA A 38 -14.43 -11.63 2.13
N LEU A 39 -15.30 -11.45 3.14
CA LEU A 39 -16.66 -11.95 3.00
C LEU A 39 -17.50 -11.08 2.04
N PRO A 40 -18.18 -11.65 1.03
CA PRO A 40 -19.19 -10.95 0.24
C PRO A 40 -20.43 -10.70 1.13
N ASN A 41 -20.35 -9.63 1.94
CA ASN A 41 -21.26 -9.36 3.06
C ASN A 41 -22.08 -8.07 2.90
N ALA A 42 -21.90 -7.34 1.79
CA ALA A 42 -22.77 -6.23 1.43
C ALA A 42 -24.19 -6.77 1.09
N PRO A 43 -25.29 -6.12 1.50
CA PRO A 43 -26.62 -6.72 1.35
C PRO A 43 -27.12 -6.87 -0.10
N ASN A 44 -26.55 -6.12 -1.05
CA ASN A 44 -27.07 -6.01 -2.43
C ASN A 44 -25.96 -5.63 -3.44
N GLY A 45 -24.84 -6.36 -3.42
CA GLY A 45 -23.68 -5.98 -4.23
C GLY A 45 -23.17 -4.58 -3.87
N TYR A 46 -22.97 -3.75 -4.90
CA TYR A 46 -22.48 -2.38 -4.75
C TYR A 46 -23.52 -1.40 -4.17
N VAL A 47 -24.80 -1.79 -4.12
CA VAL A 47 -25.89 -0.87 -3.76
C VAL A 47 -25.96 -0.69 -2.24
N PRO A 48 -25.69 0.52 -1.70
CA PRO A 48 -25.80 0.75 -0.27
C PRO A 48 -27.24 0.55 0.17
N THR A 49 -27.46 -0.32 1.15
CA THR A 49 -28.79 -0.90 1.42
C THR A 49 -29.20 -0.68 2.87
N ASN A 50 -30.46 -0.24 3.04
CA ASN A 50 -31.10 -0.08 4.34
C ASN A 50 -31.26 -1.43 5.07
N VAL A 51 -30.81 -1.46 6.32
CA VAL A 51 -30.91 -2.58 7.26
C VAL A 51 -31.40 -2.11 8.63
N THR A 52 -31.88 -3.06 9.43
CA THR A 52 -32.17 -2.83 10.85
C THR A 52 -30.88 -2.42 11.58
N CYS A 53 -30.89 -1.27 12.25
CA CYS A 53 -29.75 -0.85 13.07
C CYS A 53 -29.49 -1.84 14.24
N PRO A 54 -28.22 -1.97 14.69
CA PRO A 54 -27.92 -2.62 15.96
C PRO A 54 -28.62 -1.92 17.14
N ALA A 55 -28.85 -2.67 18.23
CA ALA A 55 -29.61 -2.20 19.40
C ALA A 55 -28.98 -0.95 20.06
N SER A 56 -27.65 -0.89 20.11
CA SER A 56 -26.91 0.36 20.26
C SER A 56 -26.72 0.97 18.86
N ARG A 57 -27.39 2.07 18.54
CA ARG A 57 -27.28 2.72 17.22
C ARG A 57 -25.83 3.18 16.97
N PRO A 58 -25.31 3.14 15.72
CA PRO A 58 -23.96 3.59 15.42
C PRO A 58 -23.74 5.07 15.78
N GLN A 59 -22.54 5.38 16.27
CA GLN A 59 -22.14 6.70 16.78
C GLN A 59 -20.71 7.02 16.35
N ILE A 60 -20.40 8.32 16.20
CA ILE A 60 -19.06 8.82 15.91
C ILE A 60 -18.20 8.74 17.18
N ARG A 61 -17.12 7.96 17.13
CA ARG A 61 -16.14 7.84 18.20
C ARG A 61 -15.18 9.04 18.17
N SER A 62 -14.87 9.62 19.33
CA SER A 62 -13.79 10.62 19.43
C SER A 62 -12.42 9.98 19.20
N ALA A 63 -11.54 10.67 18.46
CA ALA A 63 -10.18 10.21 18.14
C ALA A 63 -9.20 10.23 19.34
N ALA A 64 -9.62 10.65 20.54
CA ALA A 64 -8.80 10.71 21.75
C ALA A 64 -8.25 9.35 22.25
N SER A 65 -8.73 8.23 21.70
CA SER A 65 -8.22 6.89 21.94
C SER A 65 -8.22 6.07 20.65
N LEU A 66 -7.73 4.83 20.70
CA LEU A 66 -8.09 3.81 19.70
C LEU A 66 -9.54 3.35 19.91
N SER A 67 -10.09 2.64 18.92
CA SER A 67 -11.41 2.02 19.06
C SER A 67 -11.39 0.84 20.03
N THR A 68 -12.56 0.45 20.56
CA THR A 68 -12.69 -0.78 21.36
C THR A 68 -12.31 -2.02 20.56
N ASN A 69 -12.58 -2.01 19.24
CA ASN A 69 -12.31 -3.13 18.36
C ASN A 69 -10.81 -3.27 18.08
N GLU A 70 -10.13 -2.18 17.75
CA GLU A 70 -8.67 -2.15 17.59
C GLU A 70 -7.97 -2.51 18.90
N THR A 71 -8.40 -1.94 20.03
CA THR A 71 -7.83 -2.23 21.36
C THR A 71 -7.99 -3.70 21.76
N ALA A 72 -9.14 -4.32 21.46
CA ALA A 72 -9.38 -5.74 21.70
C ALA A 72 -8.58 -6.64 20.75
N TRP A 73 -8.52 -6.29 19.47
CA TRP A 73 -7.75 -7.01 18.46
C TRP A 73 -6.25 -6.99 18.73
N LEU A 74 -5.71 -5.88 19.24
CA LEU A 74 -4.31 -5.78 19.67
C LEU A 74 -3.95 -6.78 20.79
N GLN A 75 -4.90 -7.20 21.63
CA GLN A 75 -4.67 -8.27 22.62
C GLN A 75 -4.45 -9.64 21.98
N VAL A 76 -4.87 -9.83 20.71
CA VAL A 76 -4.67 -11.05 19.93
C VAL A 76 -3.46 -10.89 18.99
N ARG A 77 -3.37 -9.77 18.25
CA ARG A 77 -2.27 -9.53 17.30
C ARG A 77 -0.91 -9.47 17.97
N ARG A 78 -0.76 -8.74 19.07
CA ARG A 78 0.58 -8.53 19.67
C ARG A 78 1.21 -9.85 20.16
N PRO A 79 0.48 -10.79 20.78
CA PRO A 79 0.95 -12.17 20.98
C PRO A 79 1.39 -12.89 19.69
N GLU A 80 0.60 -12.87 18.61
CA GLU A 80 0.98 -13.51 17.34
C GLU A 80 2.30 -12.95 16.77
N THR A 81 2.52 -11.63 16.87
CA THR A 81 3.78 -11.01 16.42
C THR A 81 5.03 -11.49 17.18
N ILE A 82 4.88 -12.05 18.40
CA ILE A 82 6.01 -12.56 19.19
C ILE A 82 6.60 -13.83 18.58
N SER A 83 5.77 -14.78 18.10
CA SER A 83 6.29 -15.97 17.42
C SER A 83 6.97 -15.57 16.12
N ALA A 84 6.30 -14.75 15.30
CA ALA A 84 6.84 -14.25 14.05
C ALA A 84 8.19 -13.52 14.22
N MET A 85 8.35 -12.71 15.28
CA MET A 85 9.63 -12.07 15.57
C MET A 85 10.69 -13.07 16.00
N LYS A 86 10.38 -14.08 16.82
CA LYS A 86 11.37 -15.13 17.18
C LYS A 86 11.84 -15.89 15.95
N ASP A 87 10.91 -16.26 15.07
CA ASP A 87 11.23 -16.98 13.82
C ASP A 87 12.09 -16.11 12.90
N PHE A 88 11.71 -14.84 12.69
CA PHE A 88 12.48 -13.84 11.93
C PHE A 88 13.90 -13.64 12.50
N PHE A 89 14.04 -13.41 13.80
CA PHE A 89 15.34 -13.22 14.44
C PHE A 89 16.19 -14.50 14.49
N SER A 90 15.60 -15.69 14.40
CA SER A 90 16.34 -16.96 14.39
C SER A 90 17.23 -17.14 13.16
N HIS A 91 16.89 -16.50 12.03
CA HIS A 91 17.67 -16.53 10.79
C HIS A 91 18.44 -15.22 10.49
N LEU A 92 18.46 -14.26 11.43
CA LEU A 92 19.31 -13.07 11.36
C LEU A 92 20.66 -13.28 12.05
N ASN A 93 21.74 -12.80 11.46
CA ASN A 93 23.08 -12.85 12.07
C ASN A 93 23.26 -11.71 13.09
N MET A 94 22.64 -11.87 14.26
CA MET A 94 22.78 -10.96 15.40
C MET A 94 24.07 -11.27 16.18
N THR A 95 25.24 -11.10 15.55
CA THR A 95 26.53 -11.46 16.15
C THR A 95 26.71 -10.82 17.53
N SER A 96 27.01 -11.64 18.53
CA SER A 96 27.15 -11.27 19.96
C SER A 96 25.88 -10.79 20.66
N PHE A 97 24.68 -11.05 20.13
CA PHE A 97 23.41 -10.75 20.78
C PHE A 97 22.31 -11.77 20.46
N ASP A 98 21.80 -12.46 21.48
CA ASP A 98 20.68 -13.40 21.30
C ASP A 98 19.33 -12.66 21.36
N ALA A 99 18.87 -12.22 20.19
CA ALA A 99 17.58 -11.56 20.02
C ALA A 99 16.39 -12.45 20.37
N VAL A 100 16.48 -13.77 20.17
CA VAL A 100 15.40 -14.71 20.46
C VAL A 100 15.25 -14.86 21.98
N SER A 101 16.35 -15.03 22.71
CA SER A 101 16.35 -15.02 24.18
C SER A 101 15.94 -13.67 24.77
N TYR A 102 16.30 -12.55 24.14
CA TYR A 102 15.82 -11.22 24.54
C TYR A 102 14.28 -11.10 24.43
N ILE A 103 13.70 -11.55 23.32
CA ILE A 103 12.24 -11.56 23.13
C ILE A 103 11.58 -12.51 24.14
N ASN A 104 12.12 -13.73 24.34
CA ASN A 104 11.64 -14.67 25.37
C ASN A 104 11.69 -14.05 26.79
N HIS A 105 12.68 -13.21 27.10
CA HIS A 105 12.79 -12.57 28.42
C HIS A 105 11.75 -11.47 28.66
N HIS A 106 11.24 -10.83 27.59
CA HIS A 106 10.34 -9.68 27.68
C HIS A 106 8.89 -9.95 27.21
N GLU A 107 8.58 -11.13 26.68
CA GLU A 107 7.24 -11.47 26.17
C GLU A 107 6.10 -11.30 27.18
N GLY A 108 6.38 -11.47 28.48
CA GLY A 108 5.42 -11.22 29.56
C GLY A 108 4.98 -9.76 29.74
N ASN A 109 5.58 -8.83 28.99
CA ASN A 109 5.14 -7.43 28.91
C ASN A 109 5.15 -6.95 27.45
N LEU A 110 3.98 -6.94 26.81
CA LEU A 110 3.80 -6.53 25.40
C LEU A 110 4.27 -5.09 25.11
N SER A 111 4.36 -4.22 26.12
CA SER A 111 4.92 -2.88 25.97
C SER A 111 6.44 -2.91 25.74
N ASN A 112 7.15 -3.92 26.25
CA ASN A 112 8.59 -4.08 26.01
C ASN A 112 8.87 -4.71 24.63
N ILE A 113 7.92 -5.47 24.07
CA ILE A 113 8.05 -6.08 22.75
C ILE A 113 7.92 -5.01 21.65
N PRO A 114 8.76 -5.05 20.58
CA PRO A 114 8.67 -4.13 19.45
C PRO A 114 7.28 -4.07 18.80
N ASN A 115 6.89 -2.89 18.35
CA ASN A 115 5.66 -2.64 17.61
C ASN A 115 5.99 -2.11 16.21
N ILE A 116 5.86 -2.96 15.19
CA ILE A 116 6.34 -2.70 13.84
C ILE A 116 5.19 -2.20 12.94
N GLY A 117 5.41 -1.10 12.24
CA GLY A 117 4.60 -0.63 11.11
C GLY A 117 5.30 -0.82 9.77
N ILE A 118 4.52 -0.99 8.70
CA ILE A 118 4.99 -0.96 7.31
C ILE A 118 4.12 0.06 6.57
N ALA A 119 4.71 0.92 5.74
CA ALA A 119 4.00 1.90 4.91
C ALA A 119 4.41 1.75 3.44
N VAL A 120 3.42 1.72 2.53
CA VAL A 120 3.64 1.63 1.07
C VAL A 120 3.10 2.89 0.40
N SER A 121 3.96 3.59 -0.34
CA SER A 121 3.64 4.87 -0.96
C SER A 121 2.54 4.82 -2.02
N GLY A 122 2.06 6.00 -2.42
CA GLY A 122 1.32 6.18 -3.66
C GLY A 122 2.19 6.21 -4.92
N GLY A 123 1.52 6.27 -6.08
CA GLY A 123 2.17 6.21 -7.41
C GLY A 123 1.60 5.18 -8.40
N GLY A 124 0.32 4.81 -8.28
CA GLY A 124 -0.35 3.87 -9.20
C GLY A 124 0.35 2.51 -9.32
N TYR A 125 0.35 1.91 -10.52
CA TYR A 125 0.93 0.59 -10.75
C TYR A 125 2.44 0.50 -10.44
N ARG A 126 3.19 1.60 -10.51
CA ARG A 126 4.59 1.64 -10.07
C ARG A 126 4.71 1.35 -8.58
N ALA A 127 3.86 1.97 -7.77
CA ALA A 127 3.83 1.74 -6.33
C ALA A 127 3.25 0.37 -5.98
N LEU A 128 2.22 -0.10 -6.69
CA LEU A 128 1.69 -1.46 -6.52
C LEU A 128 2.78 -2.50 -6.74
N THR A 129 3.51 -2.44 -7.86
CA THR A 129 4.52 -3.45 -8.24
C THR A 129 5.79 -3.37 -7.38
N ASN A 130 6.31 -2.17 -7.10
CA ASN A 130 7.46 -2.00 -6.20
C ASN A 130 7.12 -2.40 -4.75
N GLY A 131 5.95 -1.97 -4.25
CA GLY A 131 5.42 -2.38 -2.96
C GLY A 131 5.14 -3.88 -2.87
N ALA A 132 4.62 -4.49 -3.94
CA ALA A 132 4.45 -5.94 -4.03
C ALA A 132 5.79 -6.67 -3.91
N GLY A 133 6.84 -6.17 -4.56
CA GLY A 133 8.21 -6.67 -4.36
C GLY A 133 8.65 -6.61 -2.90
N ALA A 134 8.40 -5.49 -2.21
CA ALA A 134 8.71 -5.32 -0.81
C ALA A 134 7.94 -6.28 0.11
N ILE A 135 6.61 -6.36 -0.04
CA ILE A 135 5.77 -7.29 0.74
C ILE A 135 6.17 -8.74 0.45
N LYS A 136 6.50 -9.09 -0.79
CA LYS A 136 6.99 -10.43 -1.18
C LYS A 136 8.30 -10.80 -0.46
N ALA A 137 9.18 -9.83 -0.21
CA ALA A 137 10.41 -10.01 0.56
C ALA A 137 10.19 -10.10 2.08
N PHE A 138 9.13 -9.48 2.60
CA PHE A 138 8.79 -9.46 4.03
C PHE A 138 7.89 -10.62 4.46
N ASP A 139 7.17 -11.26 3.54
CA ASP A 139 6.23 -12.36 3.79
C ASP A 139 6.96 -13.71 3.88
N SER A 140 6.98 -14.34 5.07
CA SER A 140 7.60 -15.67 5.27
C SER A 140 6.94 -16.79 4.47
N ARG A 141 5.74 -16.56 3.91
CA ARG A 141 5.03 -17.49 3.03
C ARG A 141 5.59 -17.49 1.60
N THR A 142 6.45 -16.52 1.24
CA THR A 142 7.19 -16.54 -0.03
C THR A 142 8.33 -17.55 0.05
N GLU A 143 8.41 -18.46 -0.92
CA GLU A 143 9.51 -19.43 -1.03
C GLU A 143 10.88 -18.73 -0.99
N GLY A 144 11.78 -19.23 -0.12
CA GLY A 144 13.13 -18.71 0.05
C GLY A 144 13.27 -17.40 0.83
N SER A 145 12.17 -16.72 1.19
CA SER A 145 12.22 -15.43 1.91
C SER A 145 12.81 -15.48 3.32
N THR A 146 12.91 -16.66 3.94
CA THR A 146 13.49 -16.88 5.27
C THR A 146 14.95 -17.38 5.21
N GLN A 147 15.59 -17.35 4.03
CA GLN A 147 17.00 -17.70 3.89
C GLN A 147 17.92 -16.57 4.41
N VAL A 148 19.16 -16.93 4.74
CA VAL A 148 20.19 -15.97 5.17
C VAL A 148 20.40 -14.91 4.08
N GLY A 149 20.23 -13.63 4.44
CA GLY A 149 20.27 -12.50 3.50
C GLY A 149 18.90 -11.86 3.21
N HIS A 150 17.80 -12.53 3.56
CA HIS A 150 16.44 -12.09 3.29
C HIS A 150 15.71 -11.55 4.55
N LEU A 151 14.43 -11.15 4.41
CA LEU A 151 13.63 -10.46 5.42
C LEU A 151 12.23 -11.08 5.66
N GLY A 152 11.99 -12.31 5.19
CA GLY A 152 10.72 -13.01 5.36
C GLY A 152 10.38 -13.20 6.84
N GLY A 153 9.14 -12.93 7.22
CA GLY A 153 8.69 -12.90 8.62
C GLY A 153 8.52 -11.49 9.17
N LEU A 154 9.06 -10.46 8.50
CA LEU A 154 8.81 -9.05 8.87
C LEU A 154 7.33 -8.66 8.71
N LEU A 155 6.64 -9.16 7.68
CA LEU A 155 5.19 -8.94 7.51
C LEU A 155 4.40 -9.61 8.64
N GLN A 156 4.75 -10.84 8.98
CA GLN A 156 4.14 -11.59 10.08
C GLN A 156 4.43 -10.92 11.44
N SER A 157 5.55 -10.21 11.57
CA SER A 157 5.93 -9.43 12.77
C SER A 157 5.27 -8.05 12.86
N ALA A 158 4.69 -7.53 11.77
CA ALA A 158 4.08 -6.20 11.75
C ALA A 158 2.72 -6.15 12.46
N THR A 159 2.45 -5.08 13.20
CA THR A 159 1.11 -4.82 13.75
C THR A 159 0.22 -4.12 12.73
N TYR A 160 0.78 -3.20 11.96
CA TYR A 160 0.05 -2.35 11.00
C TYR A 160 0.75 -2.35 9.63
N LEU A 161 -0.05 -2.29 8.56
CA LEU A 161 0.40 -2.10 7.18
C LEU A 161 -0.46 -1.01 6.54
N SER A 162 0.14 0.13 6.22
CA SER A 162 -0.55 1.27 5.58
C SER A 162 -0.25 1.40 4.09
N GLY A 163 -1.23 1.90 3.33
CA GLY A 163 -1.15 2.09 1.88
C GLY A 163 -2.00 3.28 1.42
N LEU A 164 -1.53 4.03 0.43
CA LEU A 164 -2.31 5.08 -0.25
C LEU A 164 -2.13 4.99 -1.76
N SER A 165 -3.09 5.45 -2.55
CA SER A 165 -3.06 5.40 -4.02
C SER A 165 -2.69 3.99 -4.55
N GLY A 166 -1.65 3.86 -5.37
CA GLY A 166 -1.12 2.54 -5.80
C GLY A 166 -0.74 1.57 -4.66
N GLY A 167 -0.42 2.08 -3.47
CA GLY A 167 -0.25 1.29 -2.25
C GLY A 167 -1.57 0.77 -1.68
N SER A 168 -2.68 1.53 -1.74
CA SER A 168 -3.99 1.02 -1.32
C SER A 168 -4.53 -0.05 -2.28
N TRP A 169 -4.20 0.04 -3.58
CA TRP A 169 -4.48 -1.02 -4.57
C TRP A 169 -3.77 -2.34 -4.22
N LEU A 170 -2.53 -2.25 -3.73
CA LEU A 170 -1.78 -3.41 -3.24
C LEU A 170 -2.43 -4.02 -2.00
N LEU A 171 -2.79 -3.20 -1.00
CA LEU A 171 -3.49 -3.65 0.20
C LEU A 171 -4.82 -4.33 -0.17
N GLY A 172 -5.65 -3.72 -1.02
CA GLY A 172 -6.89 -4.35 -1.49
C GLY A 172 -6.66 -5.68 -2.21
N SER A 173 -5.64 -5.74 -3.08
CA SER A 173 -5.25 -6.99 -3.77
C SER A 173 -4.82 -8.10 -2.81
N ILE A 174 -4.21 -7.76 -1.68
CA ILE A 174 -3.79 -8.73 -0.66
C ILE A 174 -5.01 -9.14 0.18
N TYR A 175 -5.62 -8.19 0.88
CA TYR A 175 -6.55 -8.45 1.98
C TYR A 175 -7.91 -8.96 1.51
N ILE A 176 -8.49 -8.37 0.46
CA ILE A 176 -9.80 -8.77 -0.04
C ILE A 176 -9.75 -10.18 -0.63
N ASN A 177 -8.61 -10.55 -1.24
CA ASN A 177 -8.32 -11.88 -1.74
C ASN A 177 -7.77 -12.83 -0.64
N ASN A 178 -8.33 -12.80 0.58
CA ASN A 178 -7.94 -13.64 1.71
C ASN A 178 -6.50 -13.48 2.22
N PHE A 179 -6.00 -12.24 2.33
CA PHE A 179 -4.61 -11.95 2.73
C PHE A 179 -3.57 -12.76 1.90
N THR A 180 -3.84 -12.98 0.62
CA THR A 180 -3.05 -13.84 -0.26
C THR A 180 -1.61 -13.36 -0.46
N THR A 181 -0.72 -14.27 -0.83
CA THR A 181 0.68 -13.94 -1.09
C THR A 181 0.85 -13.22 -2.42
N ILE A 182 1.89 -12.39 -2.51
CA ILE A 182 2.28 -11.75 -3.77
C ILE A 182 2.61 -12.79 -4.85
N SER A 183 3.21 -13.93 -4.49
CA SER A 183 3.49 -15.03 -5.41
C SER A 183 2.22 -15.61 -6.06
N ASN A 184 1.11 -15.66 -5.33
CA ASN A 184 -0.16 -16.15 -5.87
C ASN A 184 -0.87 -15.11 -6.75
N LEU A 185 -0.75 -13.81 -6.41
CA LEU A 185 -1.22 -12.71 -7.24
C LEU A 185 -0.41 -12.54 -8.52
N GLN A 186 0.86 -12.95 -8.53
CA GLN A 186 1.78 -12.89 -9.67
C GLN A 186 1.53 -14.02 -10.69
N THR A 187 0.26 -14.19 -11.07
CA THR A 187 -0.21 -15.25 -11.97
C THR A 187 -0.02 -14.92 -13.46
N TYR A 188 -0.05 -15.96 -14.29
CA TYR A 188 0.07 -15.94 -15.75
C TYR A 188 -1.24 -16.36 -16.45
N ASP A 189 -2.30 -16.63 -15.69
CA ASP A 189 -3.62 -16.95 -16.24
C ASP A 189 -4.33 -15.65 -16.66
N GLU A 190 -4.77 -15.55 -17.92
CA GLU A 190 -5.48 -14.38 -18.45
C GLU A 190 -6.85 -14.13 -17.79
N THR A 191 -7.40 -15.11 -17.06
CA THR A 191 -8.71 -15.04 -16.40
C THR A 191 -8.65 -14.56 -14.94
N GLU A 192 -7.43 -14.45 -14.39
CA GLU A 192 -7.17 -14.07 -13.00
C GLU A 192 -6.79 -12.58 -12.86
N VAL A 193 -6.46 -12.15 -11.63
CA VAL A 193 -6.05 -10.77 -11.33
C VAL A 193 -4.63 -10.43 -11.82
N TRP A 194 -4.27 -9.14 -11.72
CA TRP A 194 -2.94 -8.59 -12.05
C TRP A 194 -2.50 -8.81 -13.51
N GLN A 195 -3.47 -8.98 -14.41
CA GLN A 195 -3.29 -8.95 -15.86
C GLN A 195 -3.35 -7.50 -16.38
N PHE A 196 -2.22 -6.79 -16.31
CA PHE A 196 -2.11 -5.36 -16.64
C PHE A 196 -1.83 -5.07 -18.14
N GLN A 197 -1.85 -6.09 -19.01
CA GLN A 197 -1.69 -5.94 -20.47
C GLN A 197 -2.86 -5.17 -21.08
N ASN A 198 -4.07 -5.42 -20.57
CA ASN A 198 -5.19 -4.49 -20.72
C ASN A 198 -5.11 -3.45 -19.62
N SER A 199 -5.31 -2.17 -19.98
CA SER A 199 -5.52 -1.12 -18.98
C SER A 199 -6.92 -1.21 -18.37
N ILE A 200 -7.08 -0.61 -17.19
CA ILE A 200 -8.36 -0.42 -16.51
C ILE A 200 -9.43 0.11 -17.48
N ILE A 201 -9.06 1.07 -18.35
CA ILE A 201 -9.93 1.72 -19.34
C ILE A 201 -10.37 0.77 -20.47
N LYS A 202 -9.67 -0.33 -20.70
CA LYS A 202 -10.08 -1.39 -21.65
C LYS A 202 -10.89 -2.49 -20.97
N GLY A 203 -10.74 -2.66 -19.66
CA GLY A 203 -11.34 -3.75 -18.89
C GLY A 203 -10.72 -5.12 -19.19
N PRO A 204 -11.20 -6.18 -18.53
CA PRO A 204 -10.73 -7.55 -18.77
C PRO A 204 -11.10 -8.04 -20.19
N LYS A 205 -10.40 -9.09 -20.62
CA LYS A 205 -10.65 -9.83 -21.87
C LYS A 205 -11.55 -11.02 -21.53
N THR A 206 -12.67 -11.21 -22.23
CA THR A 206 -13.63 -12.30 -21.94
C THR A 206 -13.70 -13.37 -23.04
N GLY A 207 -12.68 -13.40 -23.89
CA GLY A 207 -12.53 -14.34 -25.01
C GLY A 207 -13.18 -13.86 -26.32
N GLY A 208 -13.80 -12.69 -26.33
CA GLY A 208 -14.37 -12.07 -27.52
C GLY A 208 -13.36 -11.25 -28.33
N LEU A 209 -13.88 -10.37 -29.20
CA LEU A 209 -13.10 -9.23 -29.68
C LEU A 209 -13.08 -8.18 -28.56
N GLN A 210 -11.89 -7.69 -28.20
CA GLN A 210 -11.72 -6.76 -27.07
C GLN A 210 -12.69 -5.56 -27.06
N VAL A 211 -13.07 -5.04 -28.23
CA VAL A 211 -14.03 -3.92 -28.34
C VAL A 211 -15.41 -4.29 -27.76
N TRP A 212 -15.88 -5.51 -27.95
CA TRP A 212 -17.15 -5.99 -27.36
C TRP A 212 -16.99 -6.25 -25.86
N ASP A 213 -15.85 -6.82 -25.44
CA ASP A 213 -15.53 -7.02 -24.02
C ASP A 213 -15.54 -5.68 -23.26
N THR A 214 -14.90 -4.65 -23.83
CA THR A 214 -14.87 -3.28 -23.27
C THR A 214 -16.26 -2.64 -23.23
N VAL A 215 -17.09 -2.77 -24.28
CA VAL A 215 -18.47 -2.22 -24.26
C VAL A 215 -19.34 -2.93 -23.21
N LYS A 216 -19.24 -4.25 -23.09
CA LYS A 216 -19.93 -5.02 -22.04
C LYS A 216 -19.48 -4.58 -20.64
N TYR A 217 -18.17 -4.45 -20.44
CA TYR A 217 -17.55 -4.01 -19.19
C TYR A 217 -18.10 -2.64 -18.76
N TYR A 218 -18.16 -1.65 -19.65
CA TYR A 218 -18.71 -0.33 -19.30
C TYR A 218 -20.22 -0.35 -19.01
N HIS A 219 -21.02 -1.15 -19.72
CA HIS A 219 -22.45 -1.30 -19.36
C HIS A 219 -22.66 -1.99 -18.01
N GLU A 220 -21.80 -2.94 -17.63
CA GLU A 220 -21.87 -3.55 -16.29
C GLU A 220 -21.36 -2.57 -15.20
N LEU A 221 -20.35 -1.75 -15.46
CA LEU A 221 -19.98 -0.63 -14.59
C LEU A 221 -21.14 0.36 -14.40
N GLU A 222 -21.74 0.83 -15.51
CA GLU A 222 -22.89 1.74 -15.53
C GLU A 222 -24.05 1.18 -14.70
N LYS A 223 -24.46 -0.07 -14.97
CA LYS A 223 -25.55 -0.78 -14.30
C LYS A 223 -25.30 -0.98 -12.80
N VAL A 224 -24.09 -1.37 -12.39
CA VAL A 224 -23.73 -1.58 -10.99
C VAL A 224 -23.67 -0.26 -10.21
N VAL A 225 -23.03 0.76 -10.79
CA VAL A 225 -22.93 2.10 -10.17
C VAL A 225 -24.30 2.79 -10.12
N LYS A 226 -25.12 2.68 -11.17
CA LYS A 226 -26.47 3.24 -11.21
C LYS A 226 -27.37 2.71 -10.10
N GLY A 227 -27.18 1.47 -9.63
CA GLY A 227 -27.91 0.96 -8.47
C GLY A 227 -27.74 1.81 -7.21
N LYS A 228 -26.59 2.47 -7.00
CA LYS A 228 -26.35 3.44 -5.91
C LYS A 228 -27.17 4.73 -6.12
N LYS A 229 -27.27 5.22 -7.36
CA LYS A 229 -28.12 6.38 -7.75
C LYS A 229 -29.61 6.09 -7.57
N ASP A 230 -30.06 4.92 -8.02
CA ASP A 230 -31.45 4.46 -7.89
C ASP A 230 -31.85 4.18 -6.42
N ALA A 231 -30.87 3.90 -5.54
CA ALA A 231 -31.05 3.82 -4.08
C ALA A 231 -31.03 5.19 -3.37
N GLY A 232 -30.87 6.30 -4.11
CA GLY A 232 -30.93 7.67 -3.59
C GLY A 232 -29.60 8.26 -3.10
N PHE A 233 -28.48 7.56 -3.29
CA PHE A 233 -27.15 8.09 -2.98
C PHE A 233 -26.59 8.87 -4.17
N LYS A 234 -25.77 9.90 -3.89
CA LYS A 234 -24.99 10.56 -4.95
C LYS A 234 -23.96 9.62 -5.56
N LEU A 235 -23.64 9.86 -6.82
CA LEU A 235 -22.52 9.25 -7.52
C LEU A 235 -21.34 10.21 -7.59
N SER A 236 -20.20 9.68 -7.98
CA SER A 236 -18.97 10.40 -8.28
C SER A 236 -18.21 9.68 -9.40
N PHE A 237 -17.20 10.33 -9.99
CA PHE A 237 -16.24 9.61 -10.86
C PHE A 237 -15.56 8.45 -10.11
N THR A 238 -15.30 8.62 -8.80
CA THR A 238 -14.70 7.59 -7.93
C THR A 238 -15.51 6.29 -7.86
N ASP A 239 -16.84 6.34 -8.04
CA ASP A 239 -17.67 5.12 -8.11
C ASP A 239 -17.27 4.24 -9.31
N TYR A 240 -17.17 4.86 -10.50
CA TYR A 240 -16.74 4.19 -11.72
C TYR A 240 -15.29 3.75 -11.63
N TRP A 241 -14.40 4.60 -11.12
CA TRP A 241 -12.98 4.32 -10.94
C TRP A 241 -12.72 3.16 -9.97
N GLY A 242 -13.35 3.18 -8.79
CA GLY A 242 -13.23 2.14 -7.77
C GLY A 242 -13.78 0.78 -8.20
N ARG A 243 -14.91 0.78 -8.92
CA ARG A 243 -15.38 -0.45 -9.60
C ARG A 243 -14.41 -0.90 -10.68
N ALA A 244 -13.91 0.01 -11.52
CA ALA A 244 -13.02 -0.32 -12.62
C ALA A 244 -11.69 -0.95 -12.15
N LEU A 245 -11.08 -0.37 -11.11
CA LEU A 245 -9.92 -0.91 -10.39
C LEU A 245 -10.16 -2.35 -9.91
N SER A 246 -11.34 -2.61 -9.34
CA SER A 246 -11.66 -3.90 -8.71
C SER A 246 -11.56 -5.09 -9.66
N TYR A 247 -11.88 -4.92 -10.95
CA TYR A 247 -11.79 -6.00 -11.94
C TYR A 247 -10.36 -6.51 -12.20
N GLN A 248 -9.31 -5.74 -11.84
CA GLN A 248 -7.91 -6.17 -11.99
C GLN A 248 -7.22 -6.49 -10.65
N LEU A 249 -7.89 -6.22 -9.51
CA LEU A 249 -7.31 -6.30 -8.17
C LEU A 249 -8.06 -7.27 -7.23
N ILE A 250 -9.38 -7.44 -7.39
CA ILE A 250 -10.21 -8.35 -6.59
C ILE A 250 -10.51 -9.59 -7.44
N ASN A 251 -9.96 -10.75 -7.03
CA ASN A 251 -10.34 -12.04 -7.59
C ASN A 251 -11.71 -12.41 -7.02
N ALA A 252 -12.75 -11.97 -7.71
CA ALA A 252 -14.13 -12.39 -7.57
C ALA A 252 -14.89 -12.02 -8.85
N THR A 253 -16.04 -12.66 -9.09
CA THR A 253 -16.91 -12.34 -10.23
C THR A 253 -17.19 -10.83 -10.30
N ASP A 254 -17.00 -10.24 -11.48
CA ASP A 254 -17.19 -8.81 -11.75
C ASP A 254 -16.43 -7.86 -10.78
N GLY A 255 -15.30 -8.33 -10.26
CA GLY A 255 -14.46 -7.62 -9.29
C GLY A 255 -15.08 -7.50 -7.90
N GLY A 256 -15.96 -8.43 -7.48
CA GLY A 256 -16.51 -8.48 -6.13
C GLY A 256 -17.29 -7.22 -5.71
N PRO A 257 -18.42 -6.91 -6.36
CA PRO A 257 -19.25 -5.74 -6.01
C PRO A 257 -19.83 -5.83 -4.58
N ASP A 258 -19.94 -7.02 -4.01
CA ASP A 258 -20.43 -7.34 -2.67
C ASP A 258 -19.36 -7.37 -1.55
N TYR A 259 -18.08 -7.14 -1.90
CA TYR A 259 -16.96 -7.15 -0.95
C TYR A 259 -16.75 -5.74 -0.37
N THR A 260 -16.85 -5.61 0.96
CA THR A 260 -16.62 -4.34 1.67
C THR A 260 -15.25 -4.30 2.36
N TRP A 261 -14.76 -3.12 2.72
CA TRP A 261 -13.53 -3.00 3.53
C TRP A 261 -13.77 -3.46 4.97
N SER A 262 -14.97 -3.23 5.54
CA SER A 262 -15.35 -3.81 6.83
C SER A 262 -15.45 -5.34 6.84
N SER A 263 -15.60 -6.00 5.68
CA SER A 263 -15.60 -7.47 5.60
C SER A 263 -14.29 -8.12 6.08
N ILE A 264 -13.16 -7.39 6.02
CA ILE A 264 -11.86 -7.83 6.51
C ILE A 264 -11.95 -8.19 8.00
N ALA A 265 -12.67 -7.39 8.80
CA ALA A 265 -12.86 -7.59 10.23
C ALA A 265 -13.61 -8.89 10.60
N LEU A 266 -14.29 -9.50 9.63
CA LEU A 266 -15.07 -10.72 9.82
C LEU A 266 -14.28 -11.99 9.45
N THR A 267 -13.14 -11.86 8.77
CA THR A 267 -12.31 -13.01 8.37
C THR A 267 -11.64 -13.66 9.58
N ASP A 268 -11.56 -14.99 9.60
CA ASP A 268 -10.99 -15.70 10.76
C ASP A 268 -9.50 -15.42 10.95
N ASP A 269 -8.72 -15.25 9.89
CA ASP A 269 -7.29 -14.93 10.01
C ASP A 269 -7.06 -13.52 10.56
N PHE A 270 -7.96 -12.56 10.29
CA PHE A 270 -7.89 -11.24 10.91
C PHE A 270 -8.37 -11.29 12.37
N ARG A 271 -9.50 -11.96 12.64
CA ARG A 271 -10.05 -12.11 14.01
C ARG A 271 -9.09 -12.84 14.96
N ASN A 272 -8.31 -13.79 14.44
CA ASN A 272 -7.25 -14.49 15.18
C ASN A 272 -5.88 -13.77 15.10
N GLY A 273 -5.83 -12.53 14.61
CA GLY A 273 -4.63 -11.69 14.67
C GLY A 273 -3.45 -12.16 13.81
N LYS A 274 -3.65 -12.96 12.76
CA LYS A 274 -2.54 -13.54 11.96
C LYS A 274 -1.92 -12.58 10.95
N MET A 275 -2.69 -11.60 10.48
CA MET A 275 -2.26 -10.54 9.53
C MET A 275 -2.08 -9.20 10.25
N PRO A 276 -1.19 -8.29 9.77
CA PRO A 276 -1.18 -6.89 10.23
C PRO A 276 -2.51 -6.20 9.85
N MET A 277 -2.88 -5.13 10.57
CA MET A 277 -4.09 -4.37 10.25
C MET A 277 -3.87 -3.48 9.02
N PRO A 278 -4.72 -3.56 7.99
CA PRO A 278 -4.62 -2.72 6.80
C PRO A 278 -5.18 -1.33 7.10
N LEU A 279 -4.41 -0.30 6.75
CA LEU A 279 -4.75 1.11 6.92
C LEU A 279 -4.69 1.80 5.54
N VAL A 280 -5.82 2.30 5.04
CA VAL A 280 -5.85 3.06 3.79
C VAL A 280 -5.98 4.55 4.08
N VAL A 281 -5.14 5.38 3.43
CA VAL A 281 -5.11 6.84 3.61
C VAL A 281 -5.71 7.57 2.42
N ALA A 282 -6.42 8.67 2.68
CA ALA A 282 -7.07 9.55 1.71
C ALA A 282 -7.21 10.96 2.31
N ASP A 283 -7.21 12.02 1.51
CA ASP A 283 -7.17 13.40 2.02
C ASP A 283 -8.51 14.14 1.88
N GLY A 284 -8.73 15.15 2.71
CA GLY A 284 -9.89 16.04 2.65
C GLY A 284 -9.66 17.27 1.77
N ARG A 285 -10.54 17.48 0.79
CA ARG A 285 -10.60 18.65 -0.09
C ARG A 285 -11.81 19.50 0.28
N ASN A 286 -11.64 20.75 0.74
CA ASN A 286 -12.83 21.57 1.05
C ASN A 286 -13.56 21.96 -0.26
N PRO A 287 -14.90 22.16 -0.23
CA PRO A 287 -15.65 22.50 -1.44
C PRO A 287 -15.12 23.73 -2.17
N GLY A 288 -14.85 23.60 -3.48
CA GLY A 288 -14.28 24.67 -4.30
C GLY A 288 -12.77 24.92 -4.16
N GLU A 289 -12.05 24.20 -3.30
CA GLU A 289 -10.58 24.17 -3.35
C GLU A 289 -10.09 23.29 -4.52
N VAL A 290 -8.86 23.54 -5.00
CA VAL A 290 -8.24 22.81 -6.13
C VAL A 290 -6.79 22.39 -5.82
N LEU A 291 -6.21 22.91 -4.73
CA LEU A 291 -4.90 22.52 -4.22
C LEU A 291 -5.09 21.98 -2.82
N ILE A 292 -4.62 20.76 -2.57
CA ILE A 292 -4.51 20.21 -1.22
C ILE A 292 -3.22 20.77 -0.62
N GLY A 293 -3.31 21.39 0.56
CA GLY A 293 -2.14 21.87 1.30
C GLY A 293 -1.69 20.86 2.36
N SER A 294 -0.47 20.99 2.87
CA SER A 294 0.08 20.20 3.99
C SER A 294 -0.58 20.48 5.37
N ASN A 295 -1.80 21.01 5.33
CA ASN A 295 -2.75 21.17 6.43
C ASN A 295 -4.13 20.57 6.08
N SER A 296 -4.15 19.65 5.10
CA SER A 296 -5.21 18.71 4.74
C SER A 296 -5.81 18.02 5.96
N THR A 297 -7.06 17.55 5.87
CA THR A 297 -7.52 16.49 6.77
C THR A 297 -7.06 15.14 6.22
N VAL A 298 -6.19 14.43 6.92
CA VAL A 298 -5.73 13.10 6.54
C VAL A 298 -6.70 12.08 7.15
N TYR A 299 -7.42 11.35 6.30
CA TYR A 299 -8.33 10.30 6.71
C TYR A 299 -7.66 8.92 6.71
N GLU A 300 -8.19 8.05 7.56
CA GLU A 300 -7.86 6.63 7.65
C GLU A 300 -9.12 5.79 7.47
N PHE A 301 -9.01 4.74 6.64
CA PHE A 301 -9.91 3.59 6.62
C PHE A 301 -9.20 2.39 7.27
N ASN A 302 -9.72 1.90 8.38
CA ASN A 302 -9.35 0.61 8.98
C ASN A 302 -10.54 -0.36 8.92
N PRO A 303 -10.40 -1.66 9.27
CA PRO A 303 -11.49 -2.64 9.13
C PRO A 303 -12.78 -2.38 9.93
N TRP A 304 -12.84 -1.36 10.78
CA TRP A 304 -14.05 -1.00 11.54
C TRP A 304 -14.49 0.45 11.37
N GLU A 305 -13.61 1.36 10.99
CA GLU A 305 -13.85 2.81 11.08
C GLU A 305 -13.25 3.59 9.91
N PHE A 306 -13.91 4.70 9.58
CA PHE A 306 -13.40 5.78 8.71
C PHE A 306 -13.37 7.09 9.49
N GLY A 307 -12.27 7.82 9.47
CA GLY A 307 -12.16 9.09 10.19
C GLY A 307 -10.75 9.64 10.25
N THR A 308 -10.48 10.54 11.20
CA THR A 308 -9.19 11.22 11.31
C THR A 308 -8.80 11.51 12.76
N PHE A 309 -7.48 11.56 13.00
CA PHE A 309 -6.88 12.05 14.23
C PHE A 309 -6.60 13.56 14.19
N ASP A 310 -6.77 14.24 13.05
CA ASP A 310 -6.62 15.70 12.92
C ASP A 310 -7.71 16.46 13.70
N PRO A 311 -7.41 17.70 14.18
CA PRO A 311 -8.36 18.53 14.93
C PRO A 311 -9.49 19.11 14.06
N SER A 312 -9.48 18.88 12.74
CA SER A 312 -10.52 19.33 11.82
C SER A 312 -11.87 18.63 12.03
N ILE A 313 -11.84 17.37 12.46
CA ILE A 313 -13.00 16.52 12.81
C ILE A 313 -12.79 15.77 14.14
N PHE A 314 -11.57 15.28 14.39
CA PHE A 314 -11.17 14.53 15.59
C PHE A 314 -12.11 13.37 15.98
N GLY A 315 -12.55 12.61 14.97
CA GLY A 315 -13.56 11.57 15.13
C GLY A 315 -13.60 10.53 14.02
N PHE A 316 -14.25 9.40 14.32
CA PHE A 316 -14.30 8.19 13.52
C PHE A 316 -15.73 7.63 13.42
N ALA A 317 -16.19 7.43 12.19
CA ALA A 317 -17.47 6.83 11.83
C ALA A 317 -17.37 5.30 11.69
N PRO A 318 -18.33 4.51 12.22
CA PRO A 318 -18.36 3.05 12.02
C PRO A 318 -18.51 2.68 10.54
N LEU A 319 -17.48 2.04 9.96
CA LEU A 319 -17.32 1.85 8.52
C LEU A 319 -18.41 0.99 7.88
N GLU A 320 -18.82 -0.09 8.56
CA GLU A 320 -19.94 -0.94 8.13
C GLU A 320 -21.24 -0.14 7.93
N TYR A 321 -21.39 0.99 8.62
CA TYR A 321 -22.58 1.84 8.63
C TYR A 321 -22.36 3.20 7.95
N LEU A 322 -21.27 3.38 7.20
CA LEU A 322 -20.79 4.70 6.75
C LEU A 322 -21.80 5.49 5.90
N GLY A 323 -22.66 4.81 5.13
CA GLY A 323 -23.72 5.47 4.35
C GLY A 323 -24.97 5.89 5.14
N SER A 324 -25.00 5.69 6.46
CA SER A 324 -26.18 5.98 7.30
C SER A 324 -26.36 7.48 7.52
N HIS A 325 -27.59 7.92 7.78
CA HIS A 325 -27.87 9.31 8.15
C HIS A 325 -27.44 9.58 9.60
N PHE A 326 -26.24 10.13 9.78
CA PHE A 326 -25.77 10.67 11.05
C PHE A 326 -26.18 12.14 11.20
N ASP A 327 -26.65 12.51 12.38
CA ASP A 327 -26.77 13.91 12.83
C ASP A 327 -26.18 13.99 14.24
N SER A 328 -25.39 15.02 14.51
CA SER A 328 -24.86 15.33 15.84
C SER A 328 -24.05 14.18 16.46
N GLY A 329 -23.44 13.36 15.60
CA GLY A 329 -22.61 12.21 15.98
C GLY A 329 -23.34 10.87 16.16
N VAL A 330 -24.62 10.74 15.81
CA VAL A 330 -25.39 9.49 15.96
C VAL A 330 -26.32 9.23 14.76
N VAL A 331 -26.54 7.97 14.39
CA VAL A 331 -27.54 7.62 13.36
C VAL A 331 -28.95 7.98 13.85
N VAL A 332 -29.63 8.88 13.15
CA VAL A 332 -30.88 9.54 13.55
C VAL A 332 -31.96 8.54 13.97
N SER A 333 -32.69 8.84 15.05
CA SER A 333 -33.70 7.92 15.60
C SER A 333 -34.93 7.82 14.70
N GLY A 334 -35.30 6.59 14.33
CA GLY A 334 -36.36 6.29 13.36
C GLY A 334 -35.83 5.81 12.01
N ASP A 335 -34.64 6.26 11.62
CA ASP A 335 -34.03 5.91 10.34
C ASP A 335 -33.47 4.48 10.32
N ALA A 336 -33.28 3.95 9.12
CA ALA A 336 -32.51 2.72 8.90
C ALA A 336 -31.00 2.99 9.01
N CYS A 337 -30.24 1.92 9.25
CA CYS A 337 -28.79 1.95 9.07
C CYS A 337 -28.47 1.45 7.66
N VAL A 338 -27.37 1.91 7.05
CA VAL A 338 -27.01 1.57 5.67
C VAL A 338 -25.72 0.75 5.65
N ARG A 339 -25.75 -0.46 5.06
CA ARG A 339 -24.55 -1.30 4.86
C ARG A 339 -24.17 -1.39 3.38
N GLY A 340 -22.88 -1.59 3.11
CA GLY A 340 -22.34 -1.77 1.75
C GLY A 340 -21.86 -0.49 1.06
N PHE A 341 -21.93 0.67 1.71
CA PHE A 341 -21.34 1.91 1.19
C PHE A 341 -19.80 1.83 1.13
N ASP A 342 -19.20 1.06 2.04
CA ASP A 342 -17.77 0.83 2.17
C ASP A 342 -17.23 -0.27 1.23
N ASN A 343 -17.75 -0.36 -0.01
CA ASN A 343 -17.24 -1.28 -1.02
C ASN A 343 -15.71 -1.15 -1.16
N ALA A 344 -14.99 -2.27 -1.14
CA ALA A 344 -13.52 -2.25 -1.11
C ALA A 344 -12.92 -1.59 -2.37
N GLY A 345 -13.61 -1.69 -3.51
CA GLY A 345 -13.30 -0.94 -4.73
C GLY A 345 -13.42 0.57 -4.56
N PHE A 346 -14.51 1.05 -3.94
CA PHE A 346 -14.71 2.48 -3.67
C PHE A 346 -13.69 3.03 -2.67
N VAL A 347 -13.27 2.25 -1.66
CA VAL A 347 -12.20 2.64 -0.71
C VAL A 347 -10.84 2.76 -1.41
N MET A 348 -10.46 1.79 -2.27
CA MET A 348 -9.27 1.91 -3.12
C MET A 348 -9.37 3.08 -4.11
N GLY A 349 -10.56 3.30 -4.69
CA GLY A 349 -10.84 4.40 -5.61
C GLY A 349 -10.64 5.76 -4.95
N THR A 350 -11.22 5.96 -3.76
CA THR A 350 -11.11 7.18 -2.94
C THR A 350 -9.66 7.53 -2.67
N SER A 351 -8.92 6.57 -2.14
CA SER A 351 -7.48 6.69 -1.88
C SER A 351 -6.62 6.90 -3.13
N SER A 352 -7.19 6.87 -4.34
CA SER A 352 -6.47 6.99 -5.62
C SER A 352 -7.15 7.89 -6.66
N THR A 353 -8.04 8.80 -6.25
CA THR A 353 -8.89 9.58 -7.18
C THR A 353 -8.23 10.85 -7.74
N LEU A 354 -6.91 10.82 -7.96
CA LEU A 354 -6.05 11.87 -8.55
C LEU A 354 -6.35 12.13 -10.06
N PHE A 355 -7.59 11.85 -10.49
CA PHE A 355 -7.96 11.63 -11.89
C PHE A 355 -8.37 12.89 -12.65
N ASN A 356 -8.47 14.04 -11.99
CA ASN A 356 -8.68 15.34 -12.66
C ASN A 356 -7.60 15.62 -13.72
N GLN A 357 -6.35 15.26 -13.44
CA GLN A 357 -5.28 15.35 -14.43
C GLN A 357 -5.44 14.31 -15.56
N PHE A 358 -5.99 13.13 -15.28
CA PHE A 358 -6.19 12.09 -16.29
C PHE A 358 -7.37 12.40 -17.24
N VAL A 359 -8.50 12.89 -16.71
CA VAL A 359 -9.70 13.24 -17.50
C VAL A 359 -9.37 14.29 -18.57
N LEU A 360 -8.53 15.29 -18.24
CA LEU A 360 -8.01 16.27 -19.19
C LEU A 360 -7.22 15.63 -20.36
N HIS A 361 -6.64 14.45 -20.16
CA HIS A 361 -5.87 13.72 -21.16
C HIS A 361 -6.70 12.67 -21.94
N LEU A 362 -7.97 12.41 -21.59
CA LEU A 362 -8.82 11.39 -22.27
C LEU A 362 -8.90 11.57 -23.79
N ASN A 363 -8.93 12.81 -24.28
CA ASN A 363 -8.93 13.08 -25.73
C ASN A 363 -7.71 12.47 -26.46
N SER A 364 -6.56 12.38 -25.79
CA SER A 364 -5.31 11.81 -26.32
C SER A 364 -5.22 10.28 -26.24
N THR A 365 -6.15 9.61 -25.55
CA THR A 365 -6.11 8.15 -25.38
C THR A 365 -6.60 7.40 -26.63
N ASP A 366 -5.95 6.27 -26.93
CA ASP A 366 -6.27 5.38 -28.05
C ASP A 366 -7.42 4.42 -27.67
N ILE A 367 -8.61 5.00 -27.56
CA ILE A 367 -9.87 4.31 -27.27
C ILE A 367 -10.92 4.62 -28.34
N SER A 368 -11.83 3.68 -28.57
CA SER A 368 -12.84 3.76 -29.64
C SER A 368 -13.81 4.92 -29.45
N SER A 369 -14.41 5.42 -30.54
CA SER A 369 -15.38 6.52 -30.49
C SER A 369 -16.56 6.23 -29.57
N GLY A 370 -17.15 5.03 -29.67
CA GLY A 370 -18.26 4.62 -28.79
C GLY A 370 -17.89 4.60 -27.30
N LEU A 371 -16.62 4.31 -26.95
CA LEU A 371 -16.17 4.45 -25.56
C LEU A 371 -15.95 5.93 -25.17
N LYS A 372 -15.47 6.78 -26.09
CA LYS A 372 -15.40 8.23 -25.83
C LYS A 372 -16.79 8.83 -25.60
N ASP A 373 -17.82 8.29 -26.24
CA ASP A 373 -19.21 8.72 -26.04
C ASP A 373 -19.79 8.17 -24.72
N ILE A 374 -19.61 6.89 -24.37
CA ILE A 374 -19.99 6.36 -23.03
C ILE A 374 -19.31 7.14 -21.89
N LEU A 375 -18.01 7.47 -22.03
CA LEU A 375 -17.30 8.27 -21.03
C LEU A 375 -17.80 9.72 -20.97
N ARG A 376 -18.27 10.31 -22.08
CA ARG A 376 -18.92 11.62 -22.09
C ARG A 376 -20.27 11.58 -21.41
N ASP A 377 -21.06 10.54 -21.63
CA ASP A 377 -22.37 10.40 -20.99
C ASP A 377 -22.19 10.28 -19.47
N ILE A 378 -21.26 9.45 -19.00
CA ILE A 378 -20.87 9.37 -17.57
C ILE A 378 -20.41 10.74 -17.03
N LEU A 379 -19.52 11.45 -17.74
CA LEU A 379 -19.04 12.78 -17.31
C LEU A 379 -20.11 13.87 -17.38
N THR A 380 -21.18 13.68 -18.17
CA THR A 380 -22.31 14.63 -18.26
C THR A 380 -23.34 14.36 -17.15
N ASP A 381 -23.54 13.09 -16.79
CA ASP A 381 -24.39 12.65 -15.67
C ASP A 381 -23.77 12.93 -14.28
N LEU A 382 -22.50 13.37 -14.27
CA LEU A 382 -21.67 13.86 -13.14
C LEU A 382 -21.29 15.36 -13.30
N GLY A 383 -22.07 16.13 -14.06
CA GLY A 383 -21.70 17.49 -14.50
C GLY A 383 -21.76 18.61 -13.45
N ASP A 384 -21.99 18.30 -12.17
CA ASP A 384 -21.98 19.27 -11.07
C ASP A 384 -20.57 19.48 -10.49
N HIS A 385 -20.37 20.58 -9.74
CA HIS A 385 -19.10 20.84 -9.07
C HIS A 385 -18.79 19.83 -7.97
N ASP A 386 -17.55 19.33 -7.96
CA ASP A 386 -16.96 18.36 -7.00
C ASP A 386 -17.49 16.90 -7.06
N ASP A 387 -18.29 16.53 -8.08
CA ASP A 387 -18.61 15.11 -8.40
C ASP A 387 -17.41 14.37 -9.08
N ASP A 388 -16.25 15.04 -9.22
CA ASP A 388 -15.01 14.59 -9.84
C ASP A 388 -14.11 13.74 -8.92
N ILE A 389 -14.36 13.81 -7.61
CA ILE A 389 -13.61 13.17 -6.52
C ILE A 389 -14.51 12.26 -5.68
N ALA A 390 -14.03 11.72 -4.54
CA ALA A 390 -14.80 10.75 -3.77
C ALA A 390 -15.85 11.43 -2.88
N LEU A 391 -17.12 11.17 -3.18
CA LEU A 391 -18.24 11.85 -2.54
C LEU A 391 -18.97 10.99 -1.50
N TYR A 392 -18.81 11.36 -0.23
CA TYR A 392 -19.44 10.73 0.92
C TYR A 392 -20.71 11.50 1.30
N SER A 393 -21.83 11.12 0.67
CA SER A 393 -23.15 11.72 0.85
C SER A 393 -24.14 10.62 1.32
N PRO A 394 -24.67 10.66 2.55
CA PRO A 394 -24.51 11.71 3.56
C PRO A 394 -23.11 11.78 4.18
N ASN A 395 -22.72 12.98 4.62
CA ASN A 395 -21.55 13.20 5.45
C ASN A 395 -21.77 12.60 6.86
N PRO A 396 -20.93 11.65 7.34
CA PRO A 396 -21.10 11.04 8.66
C PRO A 396 -20.79 12.01 9.82
N PHE A 397 -20.11 13.13 9.56
CA PHE A 397 -19.72 14.13 10.57
C PHE A 397 -20.65 15.35 10.61
N TYR A 398 -21.81 15.28 9.97
CA TYR A 398 -22.80 16.36 9.98
C TYR A 398 -23.28 16.70 11.41
N ASN A 399 -23.24 17.99 11.76
CA ASN A 399 -23.42 18.56 13.11
C ASN A 399 -22.53 17.94 14.22
N TYR A 400 -21.46 17.20 13.88
CA TYR A 400 -20.60 16.61 14.90
C TYR A 400 -19.80 17.69 15.64
N GLN A 401 -20.08 17.89 16.93
CA GLN A 401 -19.66 19.07 17.71
C GLN A 401 -18.14 19.28 17.85
N ASN A 402 -17.34 18.23 17.64
CA ASN A 402 -15.87 18.35 17.64
C ASN A 402 -15.30 18.74 16.27
N ALA A 403 -16.09 18.63 15.19
CA ALA A 403 -15.66 19.01 13.86
C ALA A 403 -15.79 20.51 13.64
N THR A 404 -14.88 21.05 12.85
CA THR A 404 -14.88 22.45 12.44
C THR A 404 -16.03 22.74 11.47
N HIS A 405 -16.44 24.02 11.38
CA HIS A 405 -17.59 24.45 10.57
C HIS A 405 -17.52 24.02 9.09
N ALA A 406 -16.31 23.83 8.54
CA ALA A 406 -16.11 23.30 7.18
C ALA A 406 -16.72 21.90 7.00
N TYR A 407 -16.63 21.05 8.03
CA TYR A 407 -17.06 19.66 7.99
C TYR A 407 -18.40 19.43 8.68
N GLU A 408 -18.71 20.10 9.79
CA GLU A 408 -19.98 19.86 10.50
C GLU A 408 -21.21 20.47 9.80
N LYS A 409 -21.04 21.40 8.85
CA LYS A 409 -22.15 22.06 8.13
C LYS A 409 -22.31 21.67 6.66
N THR A 410 -21.42 20.84 6.10
CA THR A 410 -21.64 20.26 4.77
C THR A 410 -22.43 18.96 4.84
N SER A 411 -23.40 18.78 3.94
CA SER A 411 -24.24 17.56 3.87
C SER A 411 -23.55 16.39 3.16
N ALA A 412 -22.46 16.66 2.44
CA ALA A 412 -21.61 15.66 1.81
C ALA A 412 -20.12 15.98 2.07
N LEU A 413 -19.31 14.94 2.23
CA LEU A 413 -17.88 15.04 2.48
C LEU A 413 -17.09 14.69 1.21
N ASN A 414 -16.13 15.55 0.87
CA ASN A 414 -15.26 15.48 -0.29
C ASN A 414 -13.89 14.88 0.11
N VAL A 415 -13.50 13.78 -0.52
CA VAL A 415 -12.26 13.04 -0.21
C VAL A 415 -11.46 12.75 -1.50
N VAL A 416 -10.13 12.79 -1.44
CA VAL A 416 -9.21 12.66 -2.58
C VAL A 416 -8.07 11.65 -2.35
N ASP A 417 -7.18 11.46 -3.33
CA ASP A 417 -5.99 10.59 -3.18
C ASP A 417 -5.13 11.08 -2.00
N GLY A 418 -4.73 10.16 -1.11
CA GLY A 418 -4.02 10.47 0.14
C GLY A 418 -2.55 10.89 -0.02
N GLY A 419 -2.12 11.19 -1.24
CA GLY A 419 -0.80 11.72 -1.56
C GLY A 419 -0.87 13.09 -2.25
N GLU A 420 -2.03 13.76 -2.23
CA GLU A 420 -2.19 15.10 -2.82
C GLU A 420 -1.62 16.21 -1.92
N ASP A 421 -1.41 15.96 -0.62
CA ASP A 421 -0.78 16.90 0.33
C ASP A 421 0.76 16.81 0.45
N ASP A 422 1.41 16.14 -0.51
CA ASP A 422 2.82 15.69 -0.56
C ASP A 422 3.21 14.57 0.44
N GLU A 423 2.37 14.13 1.39
CA GLU A 423 2.63 12.98 2.29
C GLU A 423 2.42 11.60 1.60
N ASN A 424 2.90 11.45 0.36
CA ASN A 424 2.73 10.26 -0.50
C ASN A 424 3.27 8.92 0.10
N ILE A 425 3.80 8.89 1.33
CA ILE A 425 4.01 7.67 2.14
C ILE A 425 3.05 7.72 3.34
N PRO A 426 2.17 6.73 3.56
CA PRO A 426 1.07 6.80 4.55
C PRO A 426 1.56 6.62 5.99
N LEU A 427 2.22 7.65 6.52
CA LEU A 427 2.87 7.64 7.83
C LEU A 427 1.96 8.17 8.95
N HIS A 428 1.08 9.14 8.65
CA HIS A 428 0.19 9.75 9.64
C HIS A 428 -0.59 8.74 10.52
N PRO A 429 -1.15 7.62 9.99
CA PRO A 429 -1.80 6.60 10.83
C PRO A 429 -0.85 5.86 11.78
N LEU A 430 0.44 5.73 11.42
CA LEU A 430 1.43 4.94 12.14
C LEU A 430 2.16 5.74 13.23
N ILE A 431 2.26 7.07 13.07
CA ILE A 431 2.94 7.97 14.02
C ILE A 431 2.01 8.48 15.16
N GLN A 432 0.78 7.95 15.22
CA GLN A 432 -0.17 8.26 16.29
C GLN A 432 0.35 7.77 17.65
N PRO A 433 0.50 8.65 18.67
CA PRO A 433 1.02 8.25 19.98
C PRO A 433 0.21 7.12 20.64
N THR A 434 -1.11 7.10 20.40
CA THR A 434 -2.03 6.04 20.86
C THR A 434 -1.67 4.65 20.34
N ARG A 435 -1.13 4.54 19.12
CA ARG A 435 -0.72 3.25 18.52
C ARG A 435 0.62 2.73 18.98
N ASN A 436 1.47 3.57 19.60
CA ASN A 436 2.75 3.20 20.19
C ASN A 436 3.68 2.43 19.20
N VAL A 437 3.79 2.88 17.95
CA VAL A 437 4.67 2.24 16.95
C VAL A 437 6.14 2.58 17.24
N ASP A 438 7.01 1.58 17.16
CA ASP A 438 8.45 1.68 17.46
C ASP A 438 9.31 1.92 16.22
N VAL A 439 8.95 1.27 15.12
CA VAL A 439 9.67 1.32 13.85
C VAL A 439 8.68 1.30 12.69
N ILE A 440 8.95 2.08 11.64
CA ILE A 440 8.20 2.03 10.39
C ILE A 440 9.15 1.68 9.25
N PHE A 441 8.83 0.64 8.49
CA PHE A 441 9.46 0.34 7.20
C PHE A 441 8.70 1.07 6.08
N ALA A 442 9.25 2.18 5.61
CA ALA A 442 8.63 3.12 4.68
C ALA A 442 9.10 2.86 3.24
N VAL A 443 8.30 2.14 2.45
CA VAL A 443 8.57 1.76 1.06
C VAL A 443 8.13 2.89 0.13
N ASP A 444 9.10 3.61 -0.43
CA ASP A 444 8.89 4.82 -1.21
C ASP A 444 9.03 4.58 -2.71
N SER A 445 7.94 4.80 -3.45
CA SER A 445 7.84 4.69 -4.91
C SER A 445 7.46 6.04 -5.55
N SER A 446 7.68 7.16 -4.86
CA SER A 446 7.28 8.51 -5.30
C SER A 446 7.98 8.95 -6.59
N ALA A 447 7.26 9.67 -7.44
CA ALA A 447 7.78 10.21 -8.70
C ALA A 447 8.41 11.61 -8.51
N SER A 448 9.27 11.76 -7.50
CA SER A 448 9.64 13.06 -6.95
C SER A 448 10.64 13.86 -7.81
N THR A 449 11.50 13.16 -8.56
CA THR A 449 12.50 13.76 -9.48
C THR A 449 12.00 13.80 -10.93
N ASN A 450 12.67 14.57 -11.79
CA ASN A 450 12.37 14.66 -13.22
C ASN A 450 12.34 13.31 -13.97
N LEU A 451 12.94 12.25 -13.42
CA LEU A 451 12.92 10.89 -13.95
C LEU A 451 12.05 9.92 -13.11
N SER A 452 11.10 10.43 -12.32
CA SER A 452 10.18 9.64 -11.48
C SER A 452 10.84 8.73 -10.43
N TRP A 453 12.04 9.08 -9.96
CA TRP A 453 12.66 8.45 -8.78
C TRP A 453 12.36 9.23 -7.48
N PRO A 454 12.36 8.56 -6.32
CA PRO A 454 12.25 9.22 -5.01
C PRO A 454 13.45 10.11 -4.64
N ASP A 455 13.19 11.12 -3.80
CA ASP A 455 14.18 12.06 -3.26
C ASP A 455 13.96 12.42 -1.78
N GLY A 456 13.18 11.60 -1.05
CA GLY A 456 12.81 11.86 0.35
C GLY A 456 11.65 12.84 0.56
N GLY A 457 11.11 13.46 -0.50
CA GLY A 457 10.02 14.45 -0.42
C GLY A 457 8.88 14.14 0.57
N PRO A 458 8.26 12.94 0.57
CA PRO A 458 7.18 12.63 1.51
C PRO A 458 7.60 12.59 2.97
N LEU A 459 8.86 12.21 3.27
CA LEU A 459 9.38 12.30 4.64
C LEU A 459 9.56 13.76 5.08
N VAL A 460 9.88 14.66 4.13
CA VAL A 460 9.94 16.09 4.41
C VAL A 460 8.53 16.63 4.70
N ALA A 461 7.52 16.24 3.93
CA ALA A 461 6.12 16.64 4.16
C ALA A 461 5.62 16.22 5.55
N THR A 462 5.74 14.93 5.93
CA THR A 462 5.35 14.45 7.27
C THR A 462 6.14 15.15 8.39
N TYR A 463 7.43 15.42 8.17
CA TYR A 463 8.25 16.16 9.14
C TYR A 463 7.78 17.61 9.31
N GLU A 464 7.54 18.33 8.21
CA GLU A 464 7.05 19.71 8.23
C GLU A 464 5.64 19.81 8.84
N ARG A 465 4.76 18.82 8.60
CA ARG A 465 3.47 18.69 9.30
C ARG A 465 3.64 18.51 10.81
N SER A 466 4.58 17.66 11.25
CA SER A 466 4.85 17.45 12.69
C SER A 466 5.38 18.71 13.40
N LEU A 467 6.00 19.64 12.65
CA LEU A 467 6.45 20.95 13.13
C LEU A 467 5.39 22.06 12.97
N ASN A 468 4.27 21.79 12.31
CA ASN A 468 3.34 22.82 11.84
C ASN A 468 2.57 23.48 13.01
N SER A 469 2.82 24.77 13.22
CA SER A 469 2.23 25.56 14.32
C SER A 469 0.71 25.79 14.21
N SER A 470 0.07 25.37 13.11
CA SER A 470 -1.40 25.25 13.04
C SER A 470 -1.97 24.21 14.00
N GLY A 471 -1.16 23.24 14.46
CA GLY A 471 -1.59 22.15 15.33
C GLY A 471 -2.26 20.98 14.60
N MET A 472 -2.32 20.97 13.27
CA MET A 472 -2.94 19.88 12.50
C MET A 472 -2.39 18.50 12.85
N GLY A 473 -1.07 18.34 13.00
CA GLY A 473 -0.45 17.09 13.45
C GLY A 473 -0.82 16.63 14.87
N ASN A 474 -1.60 17.39 15.64
CA ASN A 474 -2.30 16.97 16.87
C ASN A 474 -1.48 16.16 17.91
N GLY A 475 -0.19 16.45 18.04
CA GLY A 475 0.70 15.75 18.99
C GLY A 475 1.41 14.51 18.43
N THR A 476 1.29 14.18 17.14
CA THR A 476 2.22 13.26 16.48
C THR A 476 3.63 13.86 16.50
N ALA A 477 4.63 13.07 16.87
CA ALA A 477 6.03 13.45 16.76
C ALA A 477 6.70 12.67 15.63
N PHE A 478 7.60 13.33 14.90
CA PHE A 478 8.35 12.74 13.78
C PHE A 478 9.85 12.99 13.96
N PRO A 479 10.74 12.07 13.54
CA PRO A 479 12.17 12.34 13.57
C PRO A 479 12.57 13.44 12.59
N SER A 480 13.67 14.13 12.89
CA SER A 480 14.22 15.15 12.01
C SER A 480 14.62 14.61 10.64
N ILE A 481 14.14 15.25 9.58
CA ILE A 481 14.43 14.92 8.18
C ILE A 481 15.21 16.08 7.52
N PRO A 482 16.19 15.81 6.63
CA PRO A 482 16.88 16.84 5.85
C PRO A 482 16.10 17.21 4.57
N ASP A 483 16.52 18.29 3.92
CA ASP A 483 15.92 18.72 2.64
C ASP A 483 16.18 17.74 1.48
N ARG A 484 15.34 17.80 0.43
CA ARG A 484 15.38 16.92 -0.76
C ARG A 484 16.72 16.98 -1.52
N ASN A 485 17.42 18.13 -1.52
CA ASN A 485 18.76 18.21 -2.12
C ASN A 485 19.78 17.41 -1.31
N THR A 486 19.73 17.49 0.03
CA THR A 486 20.57 16.68 0.92
C THR A 486 20.35 15.17 0.71
N PHE A 487 19.10 14.72 0.51
CA PHE A 487 18.82 13.30 0.20
C PHE A 487 19.60 12.81 -1.03
N ILE A 488 19.55 13.57 -2.12
CA ILE A 488 20.24 13.23 -3.37
C ILE A 488 21.76 13.37 -3.21
N ASN A 489 22.24 14.49 -2.66
CA ASN A 489 23.67 14.78 -2.52
C ASN A 489 24.43 13.84 -1.57
N LEU A 490 23.76 13.28 -0.56
CA LEU A 490 24.33 12.29 0.37
C LEU A 490 23.94 10.85 0.01
N GLY A 491 23.19 10.65 -1.09
CA GLY A 491 22.75 9.33 -1.56
C GLY A 491 21.80 8.60 -0.62
N LEU A 492 21.06 9.32 0.25
CA LEU A 492 20.09 8.73 1.18
C LEU A 492 18.90 8.06 0.45
N ASN A 493 18.66 8.45 -0.80
CA ASN A 493 17.69 7.84 -1.72
C ASN A 493 18.26 6.68 -2.57
N THR A 494 19.48 6.20 -2.29
CA THR A 494 20.15 5.11 -3.05
C THR A 494 20.25 3.77 -2.31
N ARG A 495 19.79 3.74 -1.06
CA ARG A 495 19.90 2.63 -0.10
C ARG A 495 18.90 2.82 1.05
N PRO A 496 18.66 1.82 1.91
CA PRO A 496 18.03 2.02 3.20
C PRO A 496 18.75 3.09 4.03
N THR A 497 17.95 3.95 4.69
CA THR A 497 18.44 5.00 5.59
C THR A 497 17.55 5.05 6.84
N PHE A 498 18.14 5.18 8.03
CA PHE A 498 17.41 5.30 9.29
C PHE A 498 17.31 6.77 9.73
N PHE A 499 16.11 7.18 10.12
CA PHE A 499 15.84 8.47 10.76
C PHE A 499 15.28 8.24 12.16
N GLY A 500 15.61 9.11 13.11
CA GLY A 500 15.13 9.01 14.50
C GLY A 500 15.84 7.96 15.36
N CYS A 501 17.08 7.61 15.02
CA CYS A 501 17.84 6.53 15.65
C CYS A 501 17.94 6.69 17.18
N ASN A 502 18.34 7.88 17.64
CA ASN A 502 18.34 8.23 19.05
C ASN A 502 16.98 8.84 19.45
N SER A 503 16.21 8.10 20.24
CA SER A 503 14.91 8.54 20.78
C SER A 503 15.01 9.76 21.69
N SER A 504 16.10 9.90 22.46
CA SER A 504 16.32 11.01 23.40
C SER A 504 16.54 12.37 22.72
N ASN A 505 16.75 12.39 21.40
CA ASN A 505 16.87 13.62 20.61
C ASN A 505 15.53 14.10 20.05
N ILE A 506 14.42 13.39 20.29
CA ILE A 506 13.09 13.71 19.76
C ILE A 506 12.18 14.17 20.91
N THR A 507 11.45 15.26 20.69
CA THR A 507 10.40 15.72 21.62
C THR A 507 9.11 14.97 21.34
N GLY A 508 8.64 14.17 22.29
CA GLY A 508 7.44 13.33 22.12
C GLY A 508 7.78 11.91 21.66
N GLN A 509 6.75 11.10 21.41
CA GLN A 509 6.89 9.70 21.04
C GLN A 509 6.91 9.55 19.52
N ALA A 510 8.06 9.18 18.95
CA ALA A 510 8.24 8.98 17.52
C ALA A 510 8.93 7.63 17.20
N PRO A 511 8.46 6.90 16.17
CA PRO A 511 9.14 5.69 15.70
C PRO A 511 10.49 6.01 15.05
N LEU A 512 11.34 4.99 14.95
CA LEU A 512 12.47 4.98 14.02
C LEU A 512 11.92 4.75 12.61
N VAL A 513 12.24 5.61 11.65
CA VAL A 513 11.81 5.44 10.25
C VAL A 513 12.93 4.78 9.45
N VAL A 514 12.67 3.58 8.95
CA VAL A 514 13.50 2.85 7.99
C VAL A 514 13.01 3.22 6.59
N TYR A 515 13.68 4.19 5.96
CA TYR A 515 13.36 4.63 4.61
C TYR A 515 13.88 3.63 3.58
N LEU A 516 13.01 3.17 2.68
CA LEU A 516 13.28 2.18 1.63
C LEU A 516 12.92 2.75 0.24
N PRO A 517 13.82 3.55 -0.37
CA PRO A 517 13.58 4.19 -1.66
C PRO A 517 13.66 3.20 -2.82
N ASN A 518 12.70 3.28 -3.74
CA ASN A 518 12.75 2.61 -5.04
C ASN A 518 14.03 3.04 -5.79
N TYR A 519 14.79 2.05 -6.25
CA TYR A 519 16.10 2.23 -6.88
C TYR A 519 16.29 1.14 -7.95
N PRO A 520 17.01 1.39 -9.07
CA PRO A 520 17.20 0.36 -10.08
C PRO A 520 18.23 -0.68 -9.59
N TYR A 521 17.74 -1.87 -9.22
CA TYR A 521 18.55 -3.06 -8.97
C TYR A 521 18.64 -3.89 -10.25
N THR A 522 17.51 -4.48 -10.65
CA THR A 522 17.42 -5.38 -11.80
C THR A 522 16.78 -4.71 -13.02
N THR A 523 15.92 -3.71 -12.85
CA THR A 523 15.30 -2.97 -13.96
C THR A 523 15.05 -1.50 -13.62
N TYR A 524 14.63 -0.72 -14.62
CA TYR A 524 14.19 0.67 -14.48
C TYR A 524 12.72 0.70 -14.02
N SER A 525 12.51 0.67 -12.71
CA SER A 525 11.19 0.69 -12.05
C SER A 525 10.56 2.08 -11.91
N ASN A 526 11.09 3.10 -12.58
CA ASN A 526 10.67 4.50 -12.49
C ASN A 526 9.63 4.90 -13.56
N THR A 527 8.61 4.08 -13.75
CA THR A 527 7.56 4.31 -14.75
C THR A 527 6.63 5.47 -14.36
N SER A 528 5.98 6.11 -15.35
CA SER A 528 5.00 7.17 -15.06
C SER A 528 3.83 6.65 -14.22
N THR A 529 3.36 7.45 -13.25
CA THR A 529 2.15 7.16 -12.44
C THR A 529 0.92 6.93 -13.33
N PHE A 530 0.84 7.58 -14.49
CA PHE A 530 -0.24 7.43 -15.47
C PHE A 530 0.00 6.32 -16.51
N LYS A 531 1.05 5.50 -16.37
CA LYS A 531 1.21 4.28 -17.18
C LYS A 531 0.23 3.23 -16.66
N LEU A 532 -0.83 2.98 -17.42
CA LEU A 532 -1.92 2.04 -17.09
C LEU A 532 -1.84 0.68 -17.80
N THR A 533 -0.74 0.37 -18.48
CA THR A 533 -0.54 -0.91 -19.18
C THR A 533 0.89 -1.41 -18.96
N TYR A 534 1.05 -2.68 -18.61
CA TYR A 534 2.34 -3.36 -18.42
C TYR A 534 2.30 -4.75 -19.07
N GLU A 535 3.39 -5.14 -19.71
CA GLU A 535 3.59 -6.54 -20.09
C GLU A 535 3.85 -7.39 -18.84
N ILE A 536 3.52 -8.68 -18.88
CA ILE A 536 3.71 -9.59 -17.72
C ILE A 536 5.17 -9.63 -17.27
N SER A 537 6.13 -9.69 -18.21
CA SER A 537 7.55 -9.61 -17.86
C SER A 537 7.93 -8.29 -17.21
N GLU A 538 7.32 -7.17 -17.60
CA GLU A 538 7.60 -5.86 -16.98
C GLU A 538 7.04 -5.77 -15.56
N ARG A 539 5.79 -6.25 -15.35
CA ARG A 539 5.20 -6.43 -14.01
C ARG A 539 6.13 -7.26 -13.13
N ASP A 540 6.64 -8.37 -13.66
CA ASP A 540 7.42 -9.33 -12.91
C ASP A 540 8.87 -8.86 -12.65
N ASP A 541 9.48 -8.14 -13.58
CA ASP A 541 10.76 -7.45 -13.41
C ASP A 541 10.65 -6.33 -12.37
N MET A 542 9.55 -5.58 -12.33
CA MET A 542 9.32 -4.53 -11.32
C MET A 542 9.08 -5.09 -9.92
N ILE A 543 8.30 -6.17 -9.78
CA ILE A 543 8.15 -6.91 -8.51
C ILE A 543 9.51 -7.45 -8.05
N THR A 544 10.30 -8.03 -8.97
CA THR A 544 11.66 -8.50 -8.68
C THR A 544 12.59 -7.37 -8.27
N ASN A 545 12.45 -6.18 -8.86
CA ASN A 545 13.22 -5.01 -8.46
C ASN A 545 12.86 -4.54 -7.05
N GLY A 546 11.57 -4.41 -6.73
CA GLY A 546 11.11 -4.01 -5.39
C GLY A 546 11.53 -4.97 -4.29
N TYR A 547 11.58 -6.28 -4.59
CA TYR A 547 12.15 -7.30 -3.71
C TYR A 547 13.62 -7.02 -3.42
N ASN A 548 14.43 -6.82 -4.47
CA ASN A 548 15.86 -6.53 -4.34
C ASN A 548 16.15 -5.15 -3.70
N VAL A 549 15.28 -4.16 -3.88
CA VAL A 549 15.35 -2.85 -3.20
C VAL A 549 15.36 -3.03 -1.69
N VAL A 550 14.40 -3.79 -1.14
CA VAL A 550 14.25 -3.92 0.32
C VAL A 550 15.15 -4.99 0.93
N THR A 551 15.66 -5.96 0.16
CA THR A 551 16.64 -6.96 0.66
C THR A 551 18.10 -6.56 0.41
N MET A 552 18.38 -5.42 -0.22
CA MET A 552 19.71 -5.07 -0.74
C MET A 552 20.26 -6.16 -1.69
N GLY A 553 19.37 -6.74 -2.50
CA GLY A 553 19.63 -7.92 -3.32
C GLY A 553 20.04 -9.12 -2.48
N ASN A 554 19.23 -9.47 -1.48
CA ASN A 554 19.44 -10.58 -0.54
C ASN A 554 20.77 -10.48 0.20
N ALA A 555 21.08 -9.26 0.66
CA ALA A 555 22.35 -8.87 1.26
C ALA A 555 23.59 -9.14 0.38
N THR A 556 23.46 -9.27 -0.94
CA THR A 556 24.61 -9.46 -1.85
C THR A 556 25.20 -8.16 -2.39
N ARG A 557 24.55 -7.00 -2.19
CA ARG A 557 25.10 -5.69 -2.59
C ARG A 557 26.40 -5.39 -1.83
N ASP A 558 27.47 -5.12 -2.58
CA ASP A 558 28.81 -4.80 -2.04
C ASP A 558 28.74 -3.74 -0.92
N ASN A 559 29.45 -4.00 0.18
CA ASN A 559 29.46 -3.19 1.40
C ASN A 559 28.10 -3.05 2.13
N TYR A 560 27.08 -3.87 1.85
CA TYR A 560 25.79 -3.88 2.56
C TYR A 560 25.30 -5.28 2.96
N THR A 561 26.23 -6.23 3.12
CA THR A 561 25.97 -7.62 3.54
C THR A 561 25.44 -7.77 4.97
N ASP A 562 25.48 -6.70 5.77
CA ASP A 562 24.97 -6.60 7.13
C ASP A 562 23.49 -6.18 7.20
N TRP A 563 22.89 -5.81 6.07
CA TRP A 563 21.57 -5.16 6.01
C TRP A 563 20.46 -5.89 6.81
N PRO A 564 20.26 -7.22 6.71
CA PRO A 564 19.19 -7.89 7.46
C PRO A 564 19.36 -7.79 8.99
N SER A 565 20.60 -7.93 9.48
CA SER A 565 20.90 -7.72 10.91
C SER A 565 20.64 -6.27 11.33
N CYS A 566 20.91 -5.30 10.44
CA CYS A 566 20.63 -3.89 10.70
C CYS A 566 19.15 -3.55 10.69
N ALA A 567 18.33 -4.19 9.85
CA ALA A 567 16.87 -4.13 9.94
C ALA A 567 16.37 -4.71 11.29
N GLY A 568 16.93 -5.84 11.74
CA GLY A 568 16.68 -6.40 13.06
C GLY A 568 17.05 -5.44 14.22
N CYS A 569 18.19 -4.75 14.11
CA CYS A 569 18.60 -3.75 15.08
C CYS A 569 17.70 -2.50 15.11
N ALA A 570 17.16 -2.07 13.96
CA ALA A 570 16.17 -1.00 13.90
C ALA A 570 14.89 -1.38 14.67
N ILE A 571 14.40 -2.61 14.48
CA ILE A 571 13.23 -3.17 15.18
C ILE A 571 13.40 -3.18 16.70
N LEU A 572 14.57 -3.61 17.21
CA LEU A 572 14.80 -3.75 18.65
C LEU A 572 15.16 -2.42 19.35
N SER A 573 15.54 -1.37 18.61
CA SER A 573 16.06 -0.11 19.17
C SER A 573 15.22 0.49 20.30
N ARG A 574 13.94 0.79 20.03
CA ARG A 574 13.00 1.34 21.03
C ARG A 574 12.66 0.37 22.16
N SER A 575 12.79 -0.94 21.92
CA SER A 575 12.66 -1.96 22.96
C SER A 575 13.83 -1.88 23.94
N PHE A 576 15.07 -1.74 23.46
CA PHE A 576 16.25 -1.53 24.29
C PHE A 576 16.13 -0.25 25.14
N ASP A 577 15.67 0.86 24.54
CA ASP A 577 15.43 2.13 25.25
C ASP A 577 14.47 1.94 26.45
N ARG A 578 13.40 1.15 26.28
CA ARG A 578 12.40 0.89 27.32
C ARG A 578 12.84 -0.11 28.38
N THR A 579 13.66 -1.09 28.02
CA THR A 579 14.15 -2.12 28.95
C THR A 579 15.42 -1.69 29.68
N GLY A 580 16.06 -0.60 29.27
CA GLY A 580 17.37 -0.18 29.79
C GLY A 580 18.51 -1.09 29.32
N THR A 581 18.33 -1.77 28.18
CA THR A 581 19.32 -2.70 27.63
C THR A 581 20.39 -1.93 26.85
N GLU A 582 21.66 -2.24 27.11
CA GLU A 582 22.77 -1.62 26.37
C GLU A 582 22.72 -2.02 24.89
N MET A 583 22.82 -1.03 23.99
CA MET A 583 22.76 -1.23 22.54
C MET A 583 23.85 -2.22 22.09
N PRO A 584 23.49 -3.40 21.54
CA PRO A 584 24.48 -4.42 21.20
C PRO A 584 25.46 -3.95 20.12
N ALA A 585 26.72 -4.37 20.20
CA ALA A 585 27.78 -3.87 19.31
C ALA A 585 27.52 -4.12 17.80
N VAL A 586 26.72 -5.13 17.44
CA VAL A 586 26.22 -5.30 16.05
C VAL A 586 25.29 -4.15 15.64
N CYS A 587 24.39 -3.75 16.53
CA CYS A 587 23.46 -2.65 16.32
C CYS A 587 24.14 -1.28 16.35
N THR A 588 25.14 -1.07 17.20
CA THR A 588 25.95 0.16 17.20
C THR A 588 26.56 0.42 15.81
N ARG A 589 27.18 -0.59 15.19
CA ARG A 589 27.73 -0.50 13.82
C ARG A 589 26.66 -0.27 12.75
N CYS A 590 25.48 -0.88 12.91
CA CYS A 590 24.35 -0.61 12.03
C CYS A 590 23.88 0.84 12.14
N PHE A 591 23.83 1.42 13.35
CA PHE A 591 23.47 2.81 13.54
C PHE A 591 24.55 3.78 13.03
N GLU A 592 25.83 3.51 13.25
CA GLU A 592 26.95 4.26 12.67
C GLU A 592 26.90 4.33 11.12
N LYS A 593 26.31 3.32 10.47
CA LYS A 593 26.33 3.14 9.01
C LYS A 593 25.05 3.57 8.28
N TYR A 594 23.88 3.23 8.84
CA TYR A 594 22.59 3.44 8.18
C TYR A 594 21.85 4.68 8.69
N CYS A 595 22.18 5.18 9.89
CA CYS A 595 21.56 6.39 10.42
C CYS A 595 21.98 7.64 9.65
N TRP A 596 21.05 8.57 9.47
CA TRP A 596 21.39 9.95 9.14
C TRP A 596 21.90 10.68 10.39
N ASP A 597 23.12 11.21 10.30
CA ASP A 597 23.89 11.81 11.40
C ASP A 597 23.55 13.29 11.69
N GLY A 598 22.72 13.90 10.86
CA GLY A 598 22.43 15.34 10.88
C GLY A 598 23.16 16.16 9.81
N THR A 599 24.11 15.56 9.06
CA THR A 599 24.86 16.25 8.00
C THR A 599 23.93 16.70 6.87
N ARG A 600 24.09 17.94 6.40
CA ARG A 600 23.29 18.53 5.31
C ARG A 600 24.16 18.98 4.14
N ASN A 601 23.63 18.81 2.93
CA ASN A 601 24.15 19.42 1.71
C ASN A 601 22.97 19.88 0.84
N SER A 602 22.43 21.05 1.17
CA SER A 602 21.24 21.61 0.51
C SER A 602 21.53 22.27 -0.86
N THR A 603 22.74 22.14 -1.40
CA THR A 603 23.10 22.70 -2.72
C THR A 603 22.37 21.96 -3.85
N THR A 604 22.05 22.64 -4.95
CA THR A 604 21.33 21.99 -6.07
C THR A 604 22.12 20.80 -6.61
N PRO A 605 21.57 19.56 -6.57
CA PRO A 605 22.29 18.38 -7.03
C PRO A 605 22.43 18.35 -8.56
N ALA A 606 23.33 17.49 -9.04
CA ALA A 606 23.33 17.08 -10.45
C ALA A 606 22.05 16.28 -10.79
N PRO A 607 21.68 16.14 -12.08
CA PRO A 607 20.58 15.29 -12.50
C PRO A 607 20.69 13.87 -11.91
N TYR A 608 19.62 13.40 -11.27
CA TYR A 608 19.59 12.10 -10.60
C TYR A 608 19.22 10.99 -11.59
N GLU A 609 20.24 10.40 -12.20
CA GLU A 609 20.12 9.39 -13.27
C GLU A 609 20.76 8.05 -12.83
N PRO A 610 20.19 7.34 -11.82
CA PRO A 610 20.74 6.07 -11.34
C PRO A 610 20.66 4.97 -12.39
N SER A 611 21.59 4.01 -12.34
CA SER A 611 21.68 2.87 -13.27
C SER A 611 21.55 1.53 -12.52
N PRO A 612 20.93 0.50 -13.13
CA PRO A 612 20.81 -0.85 -12.58
C PRO A 612 22.12 -1.45 -12.05
N ILE A 613 22.12 -1.83 -10.77
CA ILE A 613 23.31 -2.36 -10.07
C ILE A 613 23.41 -3.90 -10.01
N MET A 614 22.39 -4.63 -10.47
CA MET A 614 22.31 -6.10 -10.45
C MET A 614 21.78 -6.67 -11.78
N LEU A 615 22.26 -6.13 -12.92
CA LEU A 615 21.97 -6.70 -14.24
C LEU A 615 22.56 -8.11 -14.36
N THR A 616 21.70 -9.11 -14.47
CA THR A 616 22.08 -10.48 -14.80
C THR A 616 22.67 -10.52 -16.22
N THR A 617 23.81 -11.20 -16.40
CA THR A 617 24.47 -11.33 -17.70
C THR A 617 23.86 -12.45 -18.57
N THR A 618 22.54 -12.48 -18.64
CA THR A 618 21.76 -13.45 -19.40
C THR A 618 21.84 -13.18 -20.91
N THR A 619 22.64 -14.00 -21.59
CA THR A 619 22.89 -14.01 -23.04
C THR A 619 23.60 -12.79 -23.62
N LYS A 620 24.93 -12.91 -23.73
CA LYS A 620 25.61 -12.51 -24.97
C LYS A 620 25.05 -13.35 -26.14
N LYS A 621 23.95 -12.91 -26.76
CA LYS A 621 23.69 -13.27 -28.16
C LYS A 621 24.64 -12.46 -29.03
N GLU A 622 25.36 -13.13 -29.92
CA GLU A 622 26.23 -12.47 -30.90
C GLU A 622 25.39 -11.77 -31.97
N ASN A 623 24.92 -10.55 -31.70
CA ASN A 623 24.46 -9.65 -32.75
C ASN A 623 25.66 -9.06 -33.50
N SER A 624 26.31 -9.92 -34.30
CA SER A 624 27.33 -9.56 -35.26
C SER A 624 26.73 -8.78 -36.44
N GLY A 625 26.59 -7.46 -36.25
CA GLY A 625 26.36 -6.53 -37.34
C GLY A 625 25.02 -5.79 -37.30
N LEU A 626 25.02 -4.64 -36.63
CA LEU A 626 24.44 -3.41 -37.19
C LEU A 626 25.10 -2.19 -36.51
N ARG A 627 26.15 -1.67 -37.14
CA ARG A 627 26.73 -0.36 -36.82
C ARG A 627 26.05 0.70 -37.69
N ASN A 628 25.86 1.89 -37.11
CA ASN A 628 25.28 3.09 -37.72
C ASN A 628 23.75 2.96 -37.95
N THR A 629 22.93 4.00 -37.76
CA THR A 629 23.22 5.42 -37.44
C THR A 629 22.43 5.91 -36.22
N PHE A 630 23.10 6.50 -35.23
CA PHE A 630 22.46 7.51 -34.38
C PHE A 630 22.35 8.79 -35.21
N ASN A 631 21.23 8.95 -35.91
CA ASN A 631 20.97 10.17 -36.67
C ASN A 631 20.39 11.24 -35.75
N SER A 632 20.95 12.45 -35.79
CA SER A 632 20.53 13.58 -34.95
C SER A 632 19.12 14.04 -35.32
N GLY A 633 18.12 13.51 -34.63
CA GLY A 633 16.70 13.70 -34.98
C GLY A 633 15.73 13.74 -33.79
N PHE A 634 16.24 13.82 -32.55
CA PHE A 634 15.38 14.08 -31.39
C PHE A 634 14.99 15.56 -31.37
N ALA A 635 13.86 15.87 -31.98
CA ALA A 635 13.32 17.23 -31.97
C ALA A 635 12.96 17.64 -30.54
N LEU A 636 13.52 18.77 -30.07
CA LEU A 636 13.15 19.37 -28.80
C LEU A 636 11.65 19.72 -28.80
N ARG A 637 10.85 18.88 -28.13
CA ARG A 637 9.58 19.33 -27.54
C ARG A 637 9.83 19.68 -26.09
N VAL A 638 10.44 20.85 -25.90
CA VAL A 638 10.46 21.53 -24.61
C VAL A 638 9.04 22.02 -24.34
N SER A 639 8.27 21.22 -23.62
CA SER A 639 7.00 21.68 -23.03
C SER A 639 7.32 22.57 -21.83
N CYS A 640 7.36 23.88 -22.04
CA CYS A 640 7.55 24.85 -20.95
C CYS A 640 6.33 24.84 -20.01
N ALA A 641 6.42 24.09 -18.91
CA ALA A 641 5.48 24.15 -17.79
C ALA A 641 5.91 25.22 -16.77
N VAL A 642 5.87 26.49 -17.17
CA VAL A 642 6.21 27.65 -16.33
C VAL A 642 5.27 28.81 -16.65
N LEU A 643 4.82 29.53 -15.61
CA LEU A 643 3.98 30.74 -15.62
C LEU A 643 2.52 30.58 -16.09
N LEU A 644 1.61 30.45 -15.11
CA LEU A 644 0.27 31.06 -15.20
C LEU A 644 -0.24 31.53 -13.82
N GLY A 645 0.65 32.17 -13.07
CA GLY A 645 0.41 32.71 -11.72
C GLY A 645 0.29 34.24 -11.67
N ALA A 646 -0.56 34.84 -12.52
CA ALA A 646 -1.05 36.22 -12.39
C ALA A 646 -2.03 36.56 -13.53
N LEU A 647 -3.36 36.56 -13.28
CA LEU A 647 -4.38 37.40 -13.94
C LEU A 647 -5.80 37.08 -13.43
N LEU A 648 -6.08 37.38 -12.16
CA LEU A 648 -7.44 37.65 -11.70
C LEU A 648 -7.44 38.90 -10.81
N SER A 649 -7.92 40.00 -11.40
CA SER A 649 -8.30 41.28 -10.80
C SER A 649 -9.36 41.89 -11.70
#